data_AF-A0A350U490-F1
#
_entry.id   AF-A0A350U490-F1
#
_cell.length_a   1.000
_cell.length_b   1.000
_cell.length_c   1.000
_cell.angle_alpha   90.00
_cell.angle_beta   90.00
_cell.angle_gamma   90.00
#
_symmetry.space_group_name_H-M   'P 1'
#
loop_
_entity.id
_entity.type
_entity.pdbx_description
1 polymer ?
#
loop_
_entity_poly.entity_id
_entity_poly.type
_entity_poly.pdbx_seq_one_letter_code
_entity_poly.pdbx_strand_id
1 'polypeptide(L)'
;MLQWPKLSRLFGEDALVKRLHRKIDSHNMAGFLDTARDLLESRDQNEVLARIVARARSALTRSTAAVYLVEKSRNVMYGVAAEGAFAGELLGERIEYGIGILGTVAQTGVAEIINDTLNDQRGIEIAGTPESQEDDKLMAVPLLSGGRSVGIMAVWRDADEPAFVEADLDYLEGLAGLGVIAIENARSYEAASRRIERFASLAEIGRALATMHKQSEVLETVLVQISRLFDTTNFYIVTFVEGSPDYEFAIQVDHGSRLEPSRRDIDKGITGYILRQRQPVHFGNHEQQHAFYSSSGIAQRGEPAKSWMGVPLLAGNEIVGVMAIQSYEIYELYDDQDFEFFSLIGTEVAVAIQNVRLFEAAQQARTEAEDANRMKSTFLARMSHELRTPLNAIINFAYLLNQGTEGALSGGQAEIIGRVEEAGRHLLGLINDILDLAKIEVGRMELVVEDVRLRAIVDEVLHTAQALVAGKPLTLAVAPDAVDRLVHVDHGRIRQVLLNLVANAVKFTPQGSITIGLADGSAAGLVEVSVVDTGKGIPATEQRTIFSEFVQGENAHGTTGTGLGLAISKHFVEMHGGSISVRSVVGEGSTFSFTLPLAEARPGQAGQPGAAGQRETWTDTAPTADQPSDACVLVIDDDSSSCALMVHMLRQGKYRVLTLSDSRLSLQKTREFRPDVIVLDVLMPNADGWSVLKSLKDTPETRDIPVIICSITQENQRALYLDADDYLSKPFDALSLIELAEKYAPAGGTVLAIDDDPDSLDIIKRILSPTRLSILQAGDGRTGLEQIRTQRPDVVVLDLMMPDMNGFEVLAALRADPALAATPVVVVTAKELTAAERQRLGEQANALLQKGNFRPDELETIVARLLARGRSGLKG
;
A
#
# COMPACT_ATOMS: atom_id res chain seq x y z
N MET A 1 -66.31 -4.85 27.97
CA MET A 1 -65.81 -3.92 29.02
C MET A 1 -64.27 -3.86 29.14
N LEU A 2 -63.48 -4.39 28.20
CA LEU A 2 -62.02 -4.59 28.36
C LEU A 2 -61.10 -3.82 27.38
N GLN A 3 -61.54 -2.72 26.77
CA GLN A 3 -60.69 -1.86 25.92
C GLN A 3 -60.64 -0.37 26.33
N TRP A 4 -61.16 -0.02 27.50
CA TRP A 4 -61.21 1.38 27.97
C TRP A 4 -59.84 2.00 28.35
N PRO A 5 -58.89 1.27 28.98
CA PRO A 5 -57.64 1.89 29.48
C PRO A 5 -56.60 2.26 28.42
N LYS A 6 -56.70 1.74 27.19
CA LYS A 6 -55.79 2.08 26.08
C LYS A 6 -56.21 3.33 25.34
N LEU A 7 -57.51 3.55 25.16
CA LEU A 7 -58.06 4.78 24.58
C LEU A 7 -57.82 5.98 25.52
N SER A 8 -57.95 5.81 26.84
CA SER A 8 -57.74 6.89 27.81
C SER A 8 -56.30 7.42 27.90
N ARG A 9 -55.31 6.70 27.34
CA ARG A 9 -53.91 7.17 27.29
C ARG A 9 -53.58 7.96 26.01
N LEU A 10 -54.38 7.84 24.96
CA LEU A 10 -54.25 8.60 23.71
C LEU A 10 -54.90 9.98 23.81
N PHE A 11 -55.96 10.11 24.61
CA PHE A 11 -56.68 11.37 24.81
C PHE A 11 -56.22 12.02 26.12
N GLY A 12 -55.28 12.96 26.02
CA GLY A 12 -54.92 13.83 27.13
C GLY A 12 -56.15 14.51 27.74
N GLU A 13 -56.21 14.47 29.07
CA GLU A 13 -57.25 14.99 29.96
C GLU A 13 -58.63 14.28 30.00
N ASP A 14 -58.92 13.82 31.21
CA ASP A 14 -60.10 13.16 31.76
C ASP A 14 -61.44 13.95 31.58
N ALA A 15 -61.42 15.11 30.92
CA ALA A 15 -62.54 16.05 30.80
C ALA A 15 -63.37 15.84 29.52
N LEU A 16 -62.74 15.59 28.36
CA LEU A 16 -63.46 15.35 27.10
C LEU A 16 -64.19 14.01 27.14
N VAL A 17 -63.49 12.99 27.67
CA VAL A 17 -64.02 11.62 27.83
C VAL A 17 -65.19 11.59 28.85
N LYS A 18 -65.12 12.34 29.96
CA LYS A 18 -66.24 12.45 30.92
C LYS A 18 -67.42 13.26 30.39
N ARG A 19 -67.19 14.25 29.50
CA ARG A 19 -68.28 14.96 28.78
C ARG A 19 -68.96 14.04 27.77
N LEU A 20 -68.19 13.32 26.97
CA LEU A 20 -68.70 12.34 25.99
C LEU A 20 -69.49 11.20 26.64
N HIS A 21 -69.06 10.71 27.80
CA HIS A 21 -69.77 9.66 28.55
C HIS A 21 -71.08 10.11 29.21
N ARG A 22 -71.25 11.41 29.47
CA ARG A 22 -72.50 11.97 30.02
C ARG A 22 -73.52 12.35 28.95
N LYS A 23 -73.06 12.66 27.74
CA LYS A 23 -73.87 13.25 26.66
C LYS A 23 -74.38 12.24 25.61
N ILE A 24 -73.73 11.08 25.44
CA ILE A 24 -74.13 10.08 24.43
C ILE A 24 -74.84 8.90 25.11
N ASP A 25 -76.11 8.67 24.73
CA ASP A 25 -76.91 7.53 25.20
C ASP A 25 -76.23 6.18 24.92
N SER A 26 -76.44 5.22 25.83
CA SER A 26 -75.82 3.88 25.76
C SER A 26 -76.06 3.11 24.46
N HIS A 27 -77.16 3.40 23.73
CA HIS A 27 -77.47 2.82 22.42
C HIS A 27 -76.61 3.37 21.27
N ASN A 28 -76.10 4.60 21.37
CA ASN A 28 -75.29 5.25 20.32
C ASN A 28 -73.77 5.10 20.55
N MET A 29 -73.35 4.74 21.77
CA MET A 29 -71.95 4.58 22.16
C MET A 29 -71.23 3.45 21.39
N ALA A 30 -71.91 2.36 21.05
CA ALA A 30 -71.29 1.24 20.32
C ALA A 30 -70.86 1.64 18.91
N GLY A 31 -71.71 2.38 18.18
CA GLY A 31 -71.37 2.89 16.86
C GLY A 31 -70.35 4.02 16.89
N PHE A 32 -70.36 4.85 17.94
CA PHE A 32 -69.34 5.88 18.16
C PHE A 32 -67.95 5.27 18.38
N LEU A 33 -67.85 4.18 19.17
CA LEU A 33 -66.59 3.47 19.42
C LEU A 33 -66.08 2.70 18.19
N ASP A 34 -66.98 2.19 17.35
CA ASP A 34 -66.63 1.53 16.09
C ASP A 34 -66.04 2.55 15.10
N THR A 35 -66.72 3.70 14.95
CA THR A 35 -66.21 4.83 14.16
C THR A 35 -64.87 5.32 14.70
N ALA A 36 -64.71 5.51 16.01
CA ALA A 36 -63.44 5.92 16.61
C ALA A 36 -62.30 4.91 16.38
N ARG A 37 -62.59 3.61 16.27
CA ARG A 37 -61.58 2.57 15.99
C ARG A 37 -61.18 2.60 14.51
N ASP A 38 -62.14 2.62 13.60
CA ASP A 38 -61.89 2.68 12.15
C ASP A 38 -61.13 3.97 11.75
N LEU A 39 -61.42 5.08 12.44
CA LEU A 39 -60.75 6.36 12.24
C LEU A 39 -59.27 6.37 12.66
N LEU A 40 -58.88 5.50 13.60
CA LEU A 40 -57.48 5.34 14.00
C LEU A 40 -56.67 4.49 13.01
N GLU A 41 -57.33 3.80 12.08
CA GLU A 41 -56.70 2.92 11.09
C GLU A 41 -56.58 3.56 9.70
N SER A 42 -57.48 4.46 9.30
CA SER A 42 -57.41 5.16 8.01
C SER A 42 -56.36 6.28 8.01
N ARG A 43 -55.63 6.38 6.90
CA ARG A 43 -54.56 7.37 6.67
C ARG A 43 -55.00 8.49 5.71
N ASP A 44 -56.20 8.41 5.16
CA ASP A 44 -56.74 9.38 4.21
C ASP A 44 -57.76 10.28 4.91
N GLN A 45 -57.43 11.56 5.00
CA GLN A 45 -58.28 12.57 5.64
C GLN A 45 -59.68 12.63 5.01
N ASN A 46 -59.80 12.48 3.69
CA ASN A 46 -61.08 12.58 2.99
C ASN A 46 -61.94 11.34 3.23
N GLU A 47 -61.33 10.15 3.24
CA GLU A 47 -62.03 8.89 3.54
C GLU A 47 -62.61 8.91 4.96
N VAL A 48 -61.80 9.38 5.91
CA VAL A 48 -62.19 9.57 7.31
C VAL A 48 -63.37 10.52 7.43
N LEU A 49 -63.28 11.71 6.82
CA LEU A 49 -64.35 12.71 6.90
C LEU A 49 -65.63 12.23 6.21
N ALA A 50 -65.53 11.52 5.09
CA ALA A 50 -66.67 10.90 4.41
C ALA A 50 -67.40 9.89 5.31
N ARG A 51 -66.66 9.05 6.04
CA ARG A 51 -67.25 8.09 6.99
C ARG A 51 -67.94 8.79 8.16
N ILE A 52 -67.36 9.89 8.67
CA ILE A 52 -67.98 10.67 9.74
C ILE A 52 -69.27 11.33 9.24
N VAL A 53 -69.26 11.89 8.04
CA VAL A 53 -70.46 12.47 7.40
C VAL A 53 -71.54 11.42 7.18
N ALA A 54 -71.18 10.23 6.69
CA ALA A 54 -72.10 9.11 6.52
C ALA A 54 -72.79 8.73 7.85
N ARG A 55 -72.01 8.73 8.93
CA ARG A 55 -72.50 8.44 10.27
C ARG A 55 -73.39 9.54 10.81
N ALA A 56 -73.02 10.80 10.60
CA ALA A 56 -73.83 11.96 10.97
C ALA A 56 -75.18 11.90 10.24
N ARG A 57 -75.18 11.65 8.93
CA ARG A 57 -76.39 11.46 8.13
C ARG A 57 -77.25 10.33 8.69
N SER A 58 -76.72 9.11 8.73
CA SER A 58 -77.46 7.92 9.16
C SER A 58 -78.07 8.04 10.56
N ALA A 59 -77.49 8.83 11.46
CA ALA A 59 -77.96 8.97 12.83
C ALA A 59 -78.90 10.16 13.02
N LEU A 60 -78.72 11.25 12.26
CA LEU A 60 -79.35 12.54 12.56
C LEU A 60 -80.35 13.00 11.51
N THR A 61 -80.32 12.50 10.27
CA THR A 61 -81.20 13.01 9.21
C THR A 61 -81.42 12.02 8.07
N ARG A 62 -82.57 12.11 7.40
CA ARG A 62 -82.80 11.46 6.10
C ARG A 62 -82.39 12.32 4.91
N SER A 63 -82.23 13.63 5.13
CA SER A 63 -81.85 14.62 4.12
C SER A 63 -80.33 14.60 3.85
N THR A 64 -79.57 15.59 4.33
CA THR A 64 -78.15 15.76 3.94
C THR A 64 -77.26 16.12 5.14
N ALA A 65 -76.02 15.63 5.13
CA ALA A 65 -74.95 16.06 6.04
C ALA A 65 -73.69 16.40 5.23
N ALA A 66 -72.89 17.34 5.71
CA ALA A 66 -71.64 17.74 5.07
C ALA A 66 -70.58 18.24 6.06
N VAL A 67 -69.33 18.16 5.63
CA VAL A 67 -68.17 18.77 6.29
C VAL A 67 -67.48 19.70 5.30
N TYR A 68 -67.19 20.90 5.78
CA TYR A 68 -66.39 21.90 5.09
C TYR A 68 -65.09 22.12 5.86
N LEU A 69 -63.98 22.34 5.14
CA LEU A 69 -62.69 22.71 5.74
C LEU A 69 -62.30 24.12 5.32
N VAL A 70 -61.56 24.80 6.21
CA VAL A 70 -61.08 26.16 5.97
C VAL A 70 -59.85 26.15 5.07
N GLU A 71 -59.91 26.88 3.96
CA GLU A 71 -58.76 27.23 3.12
C GLU A 71 -58.13 28.55 3.63
N LYS A 72 -57.05 28.43 4.42
CA LYS A 72 -56.44 29.55 5.15
C LYS A 72 -55.96 30.71 4.28
N SER A 73 -55.59 30.46 3.03
CA SER A 73 -55.07 31.47 2.09
C SER A 73 -56.16 32.42 1.56
N ARG A 74 -57.43 32.02 1.64
CA ARG A 74 -58.54 32.71 0.95
C ARG A 74 -59.72 33.06 1.85
N ASN A 75 -59.67 32.68 3.14
CA ASN A 75 -60.77 32.91 4.11
C ASN A 75 -62.12 32.33 3.64
N VAL A 76 -62.06 31.20 2.92
CA VAL A 76 -63.23 30.45 2.43
C VAL A 76 -63.21 29.03 2.99
N MET A 77 -64.38 28.43 3.10
CA MET A 77 -64.59 27.04 3.44
C MET A 77 -65.09 26.29 2.21
N TYR A 78 -64.57 25.09 1.97
CA TYR A 78 -64.95 24.26 0.83
C TYR A 78 -65.45 22.90 1.31
N GLY A 79 -66.46 22.36 0.62
CA GLY A 79 -67.00 21.04 0.93
C GLY A 79 -65.98 19.95 0.67
N VAL A 80 -65.69 19.11 1.68
CA VAL A 80 -64.70 18.02 1.58
C VAL A 80 -65.37 16.66 1.61
N ALA A 81 -66.51 16.57 2.29
CA ALA A 81 -67.34 15.38 2.31
C ALA A 81 -68.80 15.80 2.47
N ALA A 82 -69.71 15.19 1.71
CA ALA A 82 -71.14 15.37 1.86
C ALA A 82 -71.86 14.05 1.52
N GLU A 83 -72.97 13.78 2.20
CA GLU A 83 -73.83 12.63 1.91
C GLU A 83 -75.28 13.03 2.11
N GLY A 84 -76.15 12.74 1.13
CA GLY A 84 -77.48 13.32 1.12
C GLY A 84 -78.09 13.42 -0.26
N ALA A 85 -79.33 13.89 -0.30
CA ALA A 85 -79.99 14.28 -1.55
C ALA A 85 -79.25 15.41 -2.27
N PHE A 86 -78.56 16.28 -1.52
CA PHE A 86 -77.89 17.49 -2.05
C PHE A 86 -76.37 17.44 -1.94
N ALA A 87 -75.77 16.25 -1.81
CA ALA A 87 -74.33 16.11 -1.57
C ALA A 87 -73.48 16.70 -2.71
N GLY A 88 -73.95 16.61 -3.96
CA GLY A 88 -73.22 17.10 -5.13
C GLY A 88 -73.09 18.63 -5.14
N GLU A 89 -74.19 19.31 -4.83
CA GLU A 89 -74.29 20.77 -4.73
C GLU A 89 -73.42 21.30 -3.59
N LEU A 90 -73.48 20.65 -2.42
CA LEU A 90 -72.70 21.06 -1.25
C LEU A 90 -71.18 20.87 -1.41
N LEU A 91 -70.73 19.86 -2.16
CA LEU A 91 -69.30 19.65 -2.46
C LEU A 91 -68.75 20.68 -3.45
N GLY A 92 -69.60 21.21 -4.34
CA GLY A 92 -69.23 22.26 -5.30
C GLY A 92 -69.20 23.67 -4.71
N GLU A 93 -69.81 23.87 -3.55
CA GLU A 93 -70.01 25.18 -2.94
C GLU A 93 -68.78 25.67 -2.14
N ARG A 94 -68.53 26.99 -2.21
CA ARG A 94 -67.53 27.67 -1.38
C ARG A 94 -68.22 28.70 -0.50
N ILE A 95 -68.05 28.57 0.81
CA ILE A 95 -68.70 29.41 1.81
C ILE A 95 -67.67 30.38 2.39
N GLU A 96 -67.94 31.68 2.31
CA GLU A 96 -67.08 32.68 2.93
C GLU A 96 -67.20 32.68 4.47
N TYR A 97 -66.08 32.83 5.15
CA TYR A 97 -66.05 32.86 6.61
C TYR A 97 -66.79 34.09 7.15
N GLY A 98 -67.70 33.90 8.12
CA GLY A 98 -68.57 34.95 8.65
C GLY A 98 -69.79 35.30 7.79
N ILE A 99 -69.98 34.65 6.63
CA ILE A 99 -71.13 34.86 5.75
C ILE A 99 -72.07 33.65 5.82
N GLY A 100 -73.37 33.93 6.00
CA GLY A 100 -74.39 32.90 6.15
C GLY A 100 -74.39 32.22 7.52
N ILE A 101 -75.34 31.32 7.77
CA ILE A 101 -75.42 30.56 9.04
C ILE A 101 -74.10 29.78 9.27
N LEU A 102 -73.64 29.02 8.27
CA LEU A 102 -72.42 28.21 8.37
C LEU A 102 -71.14 29.05 8.54
N GLY A 103 -71.01 30.16 7.79
CA GLY A 103 -69.88 31.07 7.97
C GLY A 103 -69.88 31.73 9.35
N THR A 104 -71.05 32.08 9.89
CA THR A 104 -71.20 32.67 11.23
C THR A 104 -70.82 31.67 12.32
N VAL A 105 -71.32 30.44 12.26
CA VAL A 105 -70.97 29.36 13.22
C VAL A 105 -69.47 29.06 13.19
N ALA A 106 -68.87 29.02 12.00
CA ALA A 106 -67.43 28.85 11.88
C ALA A 106 -66.67 30.02 12.53
N GLN A 107 -67.12 31.27 12.33
CA GLN A 107 -66.50 32.48 12.87
C GLN A 107 -66.61 32.60 14.39
N THR A 108 -67.79 32.34 14.95
CA THR A 108 -68.03 32.42 16.39
C THR A 108 -67.41 31.25 17.14
N GLY A 109 -67.26 30.10 16.47
CA GLY A 109 -66.80 28.86 17.09
C GLY A 109 -67.83 28.27 18.07
N VAL A 110 -69.11 28.65 17.96
CA VAL A 110 -70.21 28.17 18.80
C VAL A 110 -71.15 27.31 17.96
N ALA A 111 -71.43 26.09 18.42
CA ALA A 111 -72.38 25.20 17.77
C ALA A 111 -73.83 25.70 17.92
N GLU A 112 -74.63 25.59 16.85
CA GLU A 112 -75.98 26.14 16.80
C GLU A 112 -77.01 25.15 16.21
N ILE A 113 -78.22 25.17 16.78
CA ILE A 113 -79.43 24.52 16.24
C ILE A 113 -80.32 25.61 15.64
N ILE A 114 -80.72 25.46 14.38
CA ILE A 114 -81.62 26.35 13.65
C ILE A 114 -82.79 25.50 13.15
N ASN A 115 -83.89 25.46 13.90
CA ASN A 115 -85.08 24.67 13.54
C ASN A 115 -86.04 25.39 12.57
N ASP A 116 -85.72 26.61 12.18
CA ASP A 116 -86.44 27.40 11.19
C ASP A 116 -85.41 28.22 10.40
N THR A 117 -84.88 27.62 9.32
CA THR A 117 -83.84 28.25 8.50
C THR A 117 -84.38 29.35 7.59
N LEU A 118 -85.68 29.32 7.26
CA LEU A 118 -86.32 30.30 6.38
C LEU A 118 -86.41 31.68 7.05
N ASN A 119 -86.65 31.72 8.36
CA ASN A 119 -86.75 32.97 9.12
C ASN A 119 -85.43 33.43 9.79
N ASP A 120 -84.33 32.68 9.67
CA ASP A 120 -83.02 33.13 10.15
C ASP A 120 -82.44 34.18 9.18
N GLN A 121 -82.12 35.38 9.71
CA GLN A 121 -81.61 36.50 8.91
C GLN A 121 -80.25 36.23 8.24
N ARG A 122 -79.54 35.18 8.67
CA ARG A 122 -78.28 34.72 8.09
C ARG A 122 -78.49 33.63 7.04
N GLY A 123 -79.73 33.21 6.75
CA GLY A 123 -80.02 32.19 5.75
C GLY A 123 -79.49 32.58 4.37
N ILE A 124 -78.79 31.65 3.72
CA ILE A 124 -78.31 31.79 2.33
C ILE A 124 -78.71 30.54 1.58
N GLU A 125 -79.34 30.73 0.44
CA GLU A 125 -79.72 29.65 -0.47
C GLU A 125 -78.49 29.16 -1.24
N ILE A 126 -78.26 27.85 -1.25
CA ILE A 126 -77.15 27.24 -1.97
C ILE A 126 -77.61 26.94 -3.40
N ALA A 127 -76.86 27.42 -4.38
CA ALA A 127 -77.21 27.27 -5.79
C ALA A 127 -77.37 25.79 -6.18
N GLY A 128 -78.52 25.44 -6.76
CA GLY A 128 -78.83 24.06 -7.17
C GLY A 128 -79.60 23.25 -6.12
N THR A 129 -79.78 23.77 -4.90
CA THR A 129 -80.70 23.18 -3.91
C THR A 129 -82.12 23.76 -4.06
N PRO A 130 -83.17 23.04 -3.65
CA PRO A 130 -84.54 23.59 -3.64
C PRO A 130 -84.65 24.81 -2.72
N GLU A 131 -85.56 25.73 -3.06
CA GLU A 131 -85.91 26.84 -2.16
C GLU A 131 -86.30 26.30 -0.78
N SER A 132 -85.73 26.87 0.28
CA SER A 132 -86.00 26.45 1.66
C SER A 132 -87.50 26.55 1.97
N GLN A 133 -88.05 25.49 2.54
CA GLN A 133 -89.45 25.41 2.95
C GLN A 133 -89.63 25.93 4.39
N GLU A 134 -90.88 26.25 4.73
CA GLU A 134 -91.27 26.49 6.11
C GLU A 134 -90.97 25.23 6.94
N ASP A 135 -90.32 25.39 8.09
CA ASP A 135 -89.81 24.32 8.97
C ASP A 135 -88.58 23.53 8.49
N ASP A 136 -87.84 23.97 7.46
CA ASP A 136 -86.51 23.41 7.18
C ASP A 136 -85.52 23.71 8.33
N LYS A 137 -84.64 22.75 8.62
CA LYS A 137 -83.82 22.76 9.84
C LYS A 137 -82.37 22.50 9.52
N LEU A 138 -81.49 23.22 10.21
CA LEU A 138 -80.04 23.11 10.11
C LEU A 138 -79.44 22.98 11.51
N MET A 139 -78.51 22.05 11.66
CA MET A 139 -77.63 21.98 12.82
C MET A 139 -76.19 22.06 12.35
N ALA A 140 -75.41 22.95 12.97
CA ALA A 140 -74.05 23.22 12.54
C ALA A 140 -73.09 23.28 13.73
N VAL A 141 -71.96 22.60 13.61
CA VAL A 141 -70.94 22.46 14.65
C VAL A 141 -69.56 22.80 14.07
N PRO A 142 -68.79 23.70 14.69
CA PRO A 142 -67.44 24.01 14.24
C PRO A 142 -66.46 22.88 14.59
N LEU A 143 -65.54 22.59 13.68
CA LEU A 143 -64.40 21.70 13.92
C LEU A 143 -63.30 22.52 14.60
N LEU A 144 -63.16 22.44 15.93
CA LEU A 144 -62.23 23.27 16.69
C LEU A 144 -60.90 22.56 16.97
N SER A 145 -59.79 23.10 16.48
CA SER A 145 -58.42 22.69 16.81
C SER A 145 -57.68 23.87 17.45
N GLY A 146 -57.13 23.66 18.65
CA GLY A 146 -56.40 24.71 19.39
C GLY A 146 -57.21 25.99 19.64
N GLY A 147 -58.53 25.89 19.77
CA GLY A 147 -59.44 27.02 19.95
C GLY A 147 -59.76 27.82 18.68
N ARG A 148 -59.37 27.33 17.50
CA ARG A 148 -59.72 27.91 16.19
C ARG A 148 -60.54 26.94 15.37
N SER A 149 -61.50 27.46 14.60
CA SER A 149 -62.24 26.67 13.63
C SER A 149 -61.35 26.27 12.46
N VAL A 150 -61.18 24.97 12.24
CA VAL A 150 -60.49 24.38 11.07
C VAL A 150 -61.48 23.91 10.00
N GLY A 151 -62.78 24.03 10.28
CA GLY A 151 -63.86 23.62 9.40
C GLY A 151 -65.21 23.64 10.12
N ILE A 152 -66.26 23.19 9.45
CA ILE A 152 -67.61 23.10 10.01
C ILE A 152 -68.28 21.81 9.54
N MET A 153 -69.06 21.19 10.43
CA MET A 153 -69.91 20.06 10.13
C MET A 153 -71.36 20.51 10.22
N ALA A 154 -72.17 20.19 9.22
CA ALA A 154 -73.53 20.64 9.09
C ALA A 154 -74.47 19.48 8.73
N VAL A 155 -75.67 19.51 9.28
CA VAL A 155 -76.73 18.52 9.04
C VAL A 155 -78.03 19.27 8.78
N TRP A 156 -78.68 18.95 7.67
CA TRP A 156 -79.97 19.50 7.28
C TRP A 156 -81.05 18.45 7.51
N ARG A 157 -82.24 18.88 7.92
CA ARG A 157 -83.46 18.09 8.02
C ARG A 157 -84.54 18.79 7.20
N ASP A 158 -85.29 18.00 6.44
CA ASP A 158 -86.43 18.53 5.68
C ASP A 158 -87.59 18.86 6.64
N ALA A 159 -88.54 19.67 6.19
CA ALA A 159 -89.70 20.08 6.99
C ALA A 159 -90.46 18.91 7.66
N ASP A 160 -90.52 17.73 7.01
CA ASP A 160 -91.23 16.54 7.52
C ASP A 160 -90.48 15.78 8.65
N GLU A 161 -89.23 16.16 8.93
CA GLU A 161 -88.40 15.58 9.99
C GLU A 161 -88.55 16.34 11.32
N PRO A 162 -88.38 15.66 12.49
CA PRO A 162 -88.52 16.29 13.79
C PRO A 162 -87.48 17.38 14.03
N ALA A 163 -87.85 18.36 14.87
CA ALA A 163 -86.94 19.40 15.34
C ALA A 163 -85.66 18.83 15.95
N PHE A 164 -84.52 19.44 15.67
CA PHE A 164 -83.27 19.13 16.36
C PHE A 164 -83.40 19.48 17.84
N VAL A 165 -82.89 18.58 18.68
CA VAL A 165 -82.82 18.74 20.14
C VAL A 165 -81.37 18.79 20.60
N GLU A 166 -81.14 19.18 21.85
CA GLU A 166 -79.78 19.31 22.40
C GLU A 166 -78.99 18.00 22.40
N ALA A 167 -79.68 16.85 22.50
CA ALA A 167 -79.06 15.53 22.34
C ALA A 167 -78.52 15.28 20.90
N ASP A 168 -79.17 15.86 19.88
CA ASP A 168 -78.69 15.79 18.49
C ASP A 168 -77.40 16.63 18.34
N LEU A 169 -77.36 17.81 18.95
CA LEU A 169 -76.20 18.71 18.95
C LEU A 169 -75.01 18.07 19.66
N ASP A 170 -75.25 17.49 20.84
CA ASP A 170 -74.24 16.76 21.62
C ASP A 170 -73.61 15.60 20.83
N TYR A 171 -74.42 14.88 20.05
CA TYR A 171 -73.94 13.80 19.20
C TYR A 171 -73.11 14.33 18.02
N LEU A 172 -73.54 15.41 17.36
CA LEU A 172 -72.80 16.03 16.26
C LEU A 172 -71.48 16.67 16.75
N GLU A 173 -71.47 17.28 17.93
CA GLU A 173 -70.25 17.77 18.62
C GLU A 173 -69.25 16.64 18.88
N GLY A 174 -69.73 15.46 19.30
CA GLY A 174 -68.89 14.28 19.49
C GLY A 174 -68.23 13.81 18.18
N LEU A 175 -69.01 13.75 17.08
CA LEU A 175 -68.50 13.39 15.75
C LEU A 175 -67.54 14.44 15.19
N ALA A 176 -67.84 15.73 15.38
CA ALA A 176 -66.96 16.83 15.02
C ALA A 176 -65.60 16.74 15.75
N GLY A 177 -65.60 16.42 17.05
CA GLY A 177 -64.38 16.20 17.83
C GLY A 177 -63.53 15.04 17.29
N LEU A 178 -64.15 13.92 16.89
CA LEU A 178 -63.44 12.82 16.22
C LEU A 178 -62.87 13.24 14.86
N GLY A 179 -63.62 14.06 14.10
CA GLY A 179 -63.16 14.62 12.83
C GLY A 179 -61.91 15.48 12.98
N VAL A 180 -61.87 16.35 14.00
CA VAL A 180 -60.67 17.17 14.29
C VAL A 180 -59.46 16.30 14.57
N ILE A 181 -59.59 15.29 15.43
CA ILE A 181 -58.48 14.40 15.81
C ILE A 181 -57.94 13.66 14.59
N ALA A 182 -58.82 13.18 13.70
CA ALA A 182 -58.39 12.49 12.51
C ALA A 182 -57.71 13.41 11.49
N ILE A 183 -58.20 14.66 11.33
CA ILE A 183 -57.53 15.68 10.51
C ILE A 183 -56.12 15.97 11.04
N GLU A 184 -55.96 16.12 12.35
CA GLU A 184 -54.64 16.36 12.96
C GLU A 184 -53.70 15.17 12.79
N ASN A 185 -54.20 13.94 12.95
CA ASN A 185 -53.42 12.72 12.75
C ASN A 185 -52.97 12.56 11.29
N ALA A 186 -53.88 12.76 10.32
CA ALA A 186 -53.56 12.69 8.90
C ALA A 186 -52.50 13.73 8.51
N ARG A 187 -52.68 15.00 8.92
CA ARG A 187 -51.69 16.07 8.70
C ARG A 187 -50.33 15.75 9.32
N SER A 188 -50.32 15.22 10.55
CA SER A 188 -49.08 14.83 11.23
C SER A 188 -48.38 13.68 10.53
N TYR A 189 -49.14 12.69 10.05
CA TYR A 189 -48.62 11.57 9.28
C TYR A 189 -48.04 12.02 7.93
N GLU A 190 -48.73 12.88 7.19
CA GLU A 190 -48.23 13.44 5.93
C GLU A 190 -46.96 14.27 6.14
N ALA A 191 -46.91 15.09 7.19
CA ALA A 191 -45.71 15.84 7.54
C ALA A 191 -44.54 14.92 7.92
N ALA A 192 -44.81 13.86 8.69
CA ALA A 192 -43.81 12.85 9.02
C ALA A 192 -43.32 12.07 7.78
N SER A 193 -44.23 11.68 6.88
CA SER A 193 -43.90 10.97 5.64
C SER A 193 -43.01 11.81 4.73
N ARG A 194 -43.37 13.08 4.50
CA ARG A 194 -42.53 14.03 3.74
C ARG A 194 -41.15 14.21 4.37
N ARG A 195 -41.08 14.23 5.70
CA ARG A 195 -39.80 14.33 6.41
C ARG A 195 -38.94 13.07 6.22
N ILE A 196 -39.54 11.89 6.25
CA ILE A 196 -38.86 10.61 5.99
C ILE A 196 -38.32 10.58 4.55
N GLU A 197 -39.12 10.99 3.57
CA GLU A 197 -38.70 11.06 2.16
C GLU A 197 -37.50 11.99 1.98
N ARG A 198 -37.55 13.21 2.53
CA ARG A 198 -36.40 14.14 2.50
C ARG A 198 -35.14 13.56 3.16
N PHE A 199 -35.27 12.91 4.32
CA PHE A 199 -34.13 12.23 4.96
C PHE A 199 -33.58 11.08 4.11
N ALA A 200 -34.43 10.31 3.44
CA ALA A 200 -34.01 9.24 2.55
C ALA A 200 -33.21 9.80 1.35
N SER A 201 -33.67 10.89 0.75
CA SER A 201 -32.94 11.59 -0.32
C SER A 201 -31.58 12.13 0.18
N LEU A 202 -31.53 12.74 1.36
CA LEU A 202 -30.27 13.22 1.95
C LEU A 202 -29.28 12.07 2.17
N ALA A 203 -29.74 10.94 2.68
CA ALA A 203 -28.90 9.76 2.90
C ALA A 203 -28.44 9.12 1.58
N GLU A 204 -29.25 9.16 0.52
CA GLU A 204 -28.84 8.75 -0.82
C GLU A 204 -27.74 9.65 -1.38
N ILE A 205 -27.90 10.97 -1.27
CA ILE A 205 -26.88 11.95 -1.65
C ILE A 205 -25.58 11.69 -0.88
N GLY A 206 -25.64 11.62 0.45
CA GLY A 206 -24.47 11.38 1.29
C GLY A 206 -23.72 10.10 0.89
N ARG A 207 -24.44 8.99 0.64
CA ARG A 207 -23.82 7.74 0.15
C ARG A 207 -23.17 7.88 -1.22
N ALA A 208 -23.82 8.56 -2.15
CA ALA A 208 -23.27 8.77 -3.50
C ALA A 208 -21.99 9.62 -3.46
N LEU A 209 -21.93 10.61 -2.57
CA LEU A 209 -20.77 11.49 -2.44
C LEU A 209 -19.63 10.84 -1.64
N ALA A 210 -19.93 9.99 -0.66
CA ALA A 210 -18.93 9.39 0.24
C ALA A 210 -17.91 8.48 -0.47
N THR A 211 -18.24 7.93 -1.64
CA THR A 211 -17.34 7.05 -2.41
C THR A 211 -16.47 7.81 -3.41
N MET A 212 -16.63 9.12 -3.53
CA MET A 212 -15.93 9.91 -4.54
C MET A 212 -14.55 10.34 -4.05
N HIS A 213 -13.59 10.36 -4.98
CA HIS A 213 -12.19 10.70 -4.68
C HIS A 213 -11.70 11.92 -5.44
N LYS A 214 -12.57 12.57 -6.24
CA LYS A 214 -12.24 13.78 -6.99
C LYS A 214 -13.32 14.83 -6.81
N GLN A 215 -12.89 16.08 -6.68
CA GLN A 215 -13.81 17.18 -6.41
C GLN A 215 -14.76 17.42 -7.59
N SER A 216 -14.29 17.26 -8.83
CA SER A 216 -15.14 17.36 -10.01
C SER A 216 -16.28 16.32 -10.02
N GLU A 217 -15.99 15.07 -9.65
CA GLU A 217 -16.98 13.99 -9.57
C GLU A 217 -18.04 14.27 -8.50
N VAL A 218 -17.63 14.80 -7.34
CA VAL A 218 -18.55 15.26 -6.28
C VAL A 218 -19.49 16.33 -6.84
N LEU A 219 -18.95 17.39 -7.45
CA LEU A 219 -19.74 18.52 -7.95
C LEU A 219 -20.74 18.13 -9.04
N GLU A 220 -20.33 17.27 -9.98
CA GLU A 220 -21.23 16.74 -11.02
C GLU A 220 -22.34 15.88 -10.41
N THR A 221 -21.98 15.01 -9.47
CA THR A 221 -22.96 14.15 -8.79
C THR A 221 -23.97 15.00 -8.03
N VAL A 222 -23.52 16.07 -7.36
CA VAL A 222 -24.42 17.01 -6.67
C VAL A 222 -25.40 17.65 -7.65
N LEU A 223 -24.95 18.15 -8.81
CA LEU A 223 -25.83 18.71 -9.83
C LEU A 223 -26.90 17.69 -10.27
N VAL A 224 -26.50 16.44 -10.52
CA VAL A 224 -27.41 15.36 -10.92
C VAL A 224 -28.41 15.02 -9.82
N GLN A 225 -28.00 15.01 -8.55
CA GLN A 225 -28.91 14.69 -7.45
C GLN A 225 -29.86 15.85 -7.13
N ILE A 226 -29.36 17.10 -7.13
CA ILE A 226 -30.18 18.29 -6.89
C ILE A 226 -31.22 18.47 -8.01
N SER A 227 -30.88 18.19 -9.27
CA SER A 227 -31.83 18.32 -10.39
C SER A 227 -33.04 17.38 -10.32
N ARG A 228 -32.99 16.33 -9.48
CA ARG A 228 -34.14 15.46 -9.18
C ARG A 228 -35.08 16.04 -8.14
N LEU A 229 -34.61 17.00 -7.35
CA LEU A 229 -35.29 17.56 -6.18
C LEU A 229 -35.76 19.00 -6.41
N PHE A 230 -34.98 19.77 -7.18
CA PHE A 230 -35.21 21.18 -7.45
C PHE A 230 -35.04 21.50 -8.93
N ASP A 231 -35.66 22.60 -9.38
CA ASP A 231 -35.45 23.13 -10.74
C ASP A 231 -34.07 23.79 -10.85
N THR A 232 -33.12 23.06 -11.45
CA THR A 232 -31.74 23.51 -11.66
C THR A 232 -31.55 24.30 -12.96
N THR A 233 -32.60 24.83 -13.57
CA THR A 233 -32.49 25.70 -14.77
C THR A 233 -31.58 26.90 -14.52
N ASN A 234 -31.55 27.42 -13.28
CA ASN A 234 -30.57 28.40 -12.84
C ASN A 234 -29.96 27.97 -11.50
N PHE A 235 -28.80 27.33 -11.56
CA PHE A 235 -28.14 26.69 -10.42
C PHE A 235 -26.63 26.85 -10.53
N TYR A 236 -25.96 27.06 -9.41
CA TYR A 236 -24.50 27.10 -9.41
C TYR A 236 -23.91 26.62 -8.08
N ILE A 237 -22.70 26.07 -8.19
CA ILE A 237 -21.83 25.75 -7.06
C ILE A 237 -20.53 26.52 -7.26
N VAL A 238 -20.16 27.29 -6.26
CA VAL A 238 -18.85 27.93 -6.22
C VAL A 238 -17.95 27.21 -5.24
N THR A 239 -16.68 27.11 -5.60
CA THR A 239 -15.62 26.58 -4.75
C THR A 239 -14.77 27.73 -4.27
N PHE A 240 -14.30 27.61 -3.03
CA PHE A 240 -13.53 28.64 -2.36
C PHE A 240 -12.38 28.00 -1.58
N VAL A 241 -11.29 28.76 -1.51
CA VAL A 241 -10.13 28.47 -0.66
C VAL A 241 -10.03 29.63 0.32
N GLU A 242 -10.10 29.34 1.61
CA GLU A 242 -10.12 30.36 2.64
C GLU A 242 -8.87 31.26 2.58
N GLY A 243 -9.08 32.57 2.62
CA GLY A 243 -8.04 33.59 2.42
C GLY A 243 -7.79 34.00 0.96
N SER A 244 -8.40 33.34 -0.03
CA SER A 244 -8.33 33.75 -1.43
C SER A 244 -9.11 35.06 -1.67
N PRO A 245 -8.61 35.99 -2.52
CA PRO A 245 -9.35 37.20 -2.90
C PRO A 245 -10.50 36.91 -3.88
N ASP A 246 -10.54 35.73 -4.47
CA ASP A 246 -11.56 35.30 -5.42
C ASP A 246 -12.09 33.89 -5.10
N TYR A 247 -13.26 33.60 -5.68
CA TYR A 247 -13.91 32.30 -5.67
C TYR A 247 -14.23 31.86 -7.09
N GLU A 248 -14.42 30.56 -7.31
CA GLU A 248 -14.58 29.98 -8.63
C GLU A 248 -15.97 29.36 -8.80
N PHE A 249 -16.68 29.72 -9.87
CA PHE A 249 -17.90 29.05 -10.31
C PHE A 249 -17.53 27.71 -10.93
N ALA A 250 -17.43 26.66 -10.11
CA ALA A 250 -17.07 25.33 -10.56
C ALA A 250 -18.23 24.65 -11.31
N ILE A 251 -19.47 24.91 -10.90
CA ILE A 251 -20.69 24.56 -11.64
C ILE A 251 -21.49 25.84 -11.86
N GLN A 252 -21.90 26.12 -13.09
CA GLN A 252 -22.80 27.22 -13.39
C GLN A 252 -23.76 26.82 -14.52
N VAL A 253 -25.06 26.85 -14.23
CA VAL A 253 -26.15 26.63 -15.16
C VAL A 253 -27.03 27.88 -15.13
N ASP A 254 -27.27 28.48 -16.30
CA ASP A 254 -28.08 29.69 -16.46
C ASP A 254 -28.98 29.51 -17.68
N HIS A 255 -30.28 29.75 -17.53
CA HIS A 255 -31.31 29.44 -18.52
C HIS A 255 -31.19 28.01 -19.10
N GLY A 256 -30.88 27.03 -18.23
CA GLY A 256 -30.72 25.62 -18.58
C GLY A 256 -29.43 25.29 -19.34
N SER A 257 -28.61 26.30 -19.65
CA SER A 257 -27.35 26.13 -20.37
C SER A 257 -26.17 26.14 -19.39
N ARG A 258 -25.28 25.17 -19.51
CA ARG A 258 -24.06 25.12 -18.71
C ARG A 258 -23.04 26.11 -19.22
N LEU A 259 -22.50 26.92 -18.32
CA LEU A 259 -21.48 27.93 -18.61
C LEU A 259 -20.10 27.44 -18.20
N GLU A 260 -19.07 27.99 -18.85
CA GLU A 260 -17.68 27.70 -18.53
C GLU A 260 -17.29 28.23 -17.13
N PRO A 261 -16.40 27.52 -16.41
CA PRO A 261 -15.93 27.96 -15.11
C PRO A 261 -15.35 29.38 -15.17
N SER A 262 -15.68 30.19 -14.17
CA SER A 262 -15.24 31.58 -14.09
C SER A 262 -14.93 31.99 -12.65
N ARG A 263 -13.97 32.90 -12.47
CA ARG A 263 -13.61 33.42 -11.15
C ARG A 263 -14.24 34.78 -10.89
N ARG A 264 -14.62 35.03 -9.64
CA ARG A 264 -15.17 36.30 -9.20
C ARG A 264 -14.57 36.74 -7.87
N ASP A 265 -14.43 38.04 -7.77
CA ASP A 265 -13.97 38.78 -6.59
C ASP A 265 -14.91 38.52 -5.40
N ILE A 266 -14.32 38.16 -4.25
CA ILE A 266 -15.08 37.84 -3.05
C ILE A 266 -15.92 39.03 -2.58
N ASP A 267 -15.50 40.28 -2.76
CA ASP A 267 -16.17 41.46 -2.19
C ASP A 267 -17.52 41.79 -2.83
N LYS A 268 -17.91 41.07 -3.90
CA LYS A 268 -19.05 41.43 -4.74
C LYS A 268 -20.18 40.41 -4.67
N GLY A 269 -21.42 40.91 -4.70
CA GLY A 269 -22.64 40.11 -4.80
C GLY A 269 -23.00 39.29 -3.55
N ILE A 270 -24.10 38.57 -3.65
CA ILE A 270 -24.67 37.78 -2.54
C ILE A 270 -23.77 36.58 -2.22
N THR A 271 -23.21 35.90 -3.23
CA THR A 271 -22.28 34.78 -3.04
C THR A 271 -21.07 35.16 -2.18
N GLY A 272 -20.45 36.32 -2.49
CA GLY A 272 -19.34 36.86 -1.72
C GLY A 272 -19.72 37.20 -0.27
N TYR A 273 -20.92 37.75 -0.07
CA TYR A 273 -21.46 37.97 1.27
C TYR A 273 -21.62 36.67 2.05
N ILE A 274 -22.18 35.61 1.45
CA ILE A 274 -22.32 34.29 2.10
C ILE A 274 -20.96 33.72 2.46
N LEU A 275 -19.95 33.85 1.58
CA LEU A 275 -18.58 33.40 1.87
C LEU A 275 -17.97 34.10 3.10
N ARG A 276 -18.22 35.41 3.26
CA ARG A 276 -17.72 36.19 4.41
C ARG A 276 -18.50 35.97 5.69
N GLN A 277 -19.84 35.99 5.61
CA GLN A 277 -20.71 35.95 6.78
C GLN A 277 -21.05 34.53 7.23
N ARG A 278 -20.85 33.54 6.34
CA ARG A 278 -21.13 32.12 6.59
C ARG A 278 -22.59 31.87 6.98
N GLN A 279 -23.51 32.71 6.50
CA GLN A 279 -24.94 32.61 6.75
C GLN A 279 -25.68 32.26 5.44
N PRO A 280 -26.64 31.33 5.47
CA PRO A 280 -27.49 31.07 4.31
C PRO A 280 -28.48 32.24 4.11
N VAL A 281 -28.93 32.42 2.87
CA VAL A 281 -29.76 33.56 2.47
C VAL A 281 -30.87 33.07 1.52
N HIS A 282 -32.09 33.57 1.72
CA HIS A 282 -33.28 33.23 0.93
C HIS A 282 -34.13 34.47 0.62
N PHE A 283 -34.67 34.56 -0.59
CA PHE A 283 -35.63 35.58 -1.02
C PHE A 283 -36.73 34.94 -1.88
N GLY A 284 -37.99 35.28 -1.59
CA GLY A 284 -39.16 34.90 -2.39
C GLY A 284 -39.62 35.98 -3.38
N ASN A 285 -39.06 37.19 -3.32
CA ASN A 285 -39.40 38.28 -4.24
C ASN A 285 -38.32 39.38 -4.36
N HIS A 286 -38.49 40.27 -5.35
CA HIS A 286 -37.57 41.38 -5.64
C HIS A 286 -37.49 42.40 -4.51
N GLU A 287 -38.57 42.63 -3.76
CA GLU A 287 -38.58 43.59 -2.67
C GLU A 287 -37.67 43.13 -1.53
N GLN A 288 -37.80 41.85 -1.13
CA GLN A 288 -36.92 41.23 -0.14
C GLN A 288 -35.46 41.24 -0.60
N GLN A 289 -35.22 40.91 -1.88
CA GLN A 289 -33.86 40.91 -2.44
C GLN A 289 -33.25 42.32 -2.44
N HIS A 290 -34.00 43.34 -2.86
CA HIS A 290 -33.56 44.72 -2.89
C HIS A 290 -33.33 45.29 -1.48
N ALA A 291 -34.22 44.96 -0.53
CA ALA A 291 -34.06 45.32 0.87
C ALA A 291 -32.74 44.76 1.44
N PHE A 292 -32.42 43.51 1.12
CA PHE A 292 -31.17 42.87 1.52
C PHE A 292 -29.92 43.52 0.90
N TYR A 293 -29.95 43.84 -0.40
CA TYR A 293 -28.85 44.58 -1.03
C TYR A 293 -28.60 45.93 -0.33
N SER A 294 -29.68 46.64 -0.02
CA SER A 294 -29.64 47.94 0.65
C SER A 294 -29.12 47.85 2.09
N SER A 295 -29.59 46.86 2.87
CA SER A 295 -29.16 46.68 4.26
C SER A 295 -27.74 46.15 4.40
N SER A 296 -27.27 45.37 3.43
CA SER A 296 -25.99 44.67 3.49
C SER A 296 -24.85 45.42 2.79
N GLY A 297 -25.14 46.54 2.11
CA GLY A 297 -24.15 47.35 1.41
C GLY A 297 -23.53 46.66 0.19
N ILE A 298 -24.24 45.70 -0.41
CA ILE A 298 -23.75 44.89 -1.53
C ILE A 298 -24.20 45.53 -2.84
N ALA A 299 -23.32 45.63 -3.83
CA ALA A 299 -23.70 46.04 -5.17
C ALA A 299 -24.48 44.92 -5.90
N GLN A 300 -25.67 45.23 -6.40
CA GLN A 300 -26.46 44.32 -7.22
C GLN A 300 -25.70 43.97 -8.51
N ARG A 301 -25.68 42.68 -8.86
CA ARG A 301 -25.06 42.17 -10.08
C ARG A 301 -25.91 41.08 -10.71
N GLY A 302 -26.05 41.16 -12.03
CA GLY A 302 -26.87 40.22 -12.81
C GLY A 302 -28.35 40.61 -12.82
N GLU A 303 -29.15 39.77 -13.47
CA GLU A 303 -30.60 39.91 -13.49
C GLU A 303 -31.18 39.60 -12.08
N PRO A 304 -32.09 40.44 -11.54
CA PRO A 304 -32.73 40.16 -10.26
C PRO A 304 -33.63 38.92 -10.37
N ALA A 305 -33.28 37.87 -9.62
CA ALA A 305 -34.09 36.67 -9.49
C ALA A 305 -35.38 36.95 -8.71
N LYS A 306 -36.50 36.38 -9.17
CA LYS A 306 -37.79 36.46 -8.47
C LYS A 306 -37.80 35.58 -7.22
N SER A 307 -37.14 34.42 -7.26
CA SER A 307 -36.89 33.57 -6.10
C SER A 307 -35.43 33.14 -6.08
N TRP A 308 -34.80 33.08 -4.90
CA TRP A 308 -33.38 32.79 -4.77
C TRP A 308 -33.03 32.17 -3.42
N MET A 309 -32.27 31.07 -3.43
CA MET A 309 -31.70 30.44 -2.22
C MET A 309 -30.20 30.25 -2.41
N GLY A 310 -29.42 30.55 -1.37
CA GLY A 310 -27.99 30.27 -1.34
C GLY A 310 -27.54 29.84 0.04
N VAL A 311 -26.75 28.77 0.09
CA VAL A 311 -26.28 28.14 1.32
C VAL A 311 -24.76 28.02 1.32
N PRO A 312 -24.08 28.32 2.43
CA PRO A 312 -22.65 28.13 2.54
C PRO A 312 -22.34 26.63 2.61
N LEU A 313 -21.28 26.21 1.93
CA LEU A 313 -20.74 24.87 2.05
C LEU A 313 -19.75 24.86 3.21
N LEU A 314 -20.23 24.53 4.41
CA LEU A 314 -19.44 24.52 5.64
C LEU A 314 -19.10 23.09 6.08
N ALA A 315 -17.81 22.77 6.15
CA ALA A 315 -17.30 21.54 6.73
C ALA A 315 -16.70 21.86 8.11
N GLY A 316 -17.50 21.71 9.18
CA GLY A 316 -17.12 22.17 10.51
C GLY A 316 -17.04 23.70 10.57
N ASN A 317 -15.82 24.25 10.72
CA ASN A 317 -15.59 25.70 10.74
C ASN A 317 -14.92 26.22 9.45
N GLU A 318 -14.67 25.35 8.47
CA GLU A 318 -14.07 25.73 7.19
C GLU A 318 -15.18 25.94 6.15
N ILE A 319 -15.08 27.03 5.39
CA ILE A 319 -15.98 27.29 4.27
C ILE A 319 -15.30 26.91 2.96
N VAL A 320 -15.87 25.90 2.26
CA VAL A 320 -15.32 25.36 1.02
C VAL A 320 -15.99 25.91 -0.22
N GLY A 321 -17.09 26.67 -0.07
CA GLY A 321 -17.85 27.20 -1.19
C GLY A 321 -19.26 27.70 -0.83
N VAL A 322 -20.06 27.92 -1.86
CA VAL A 322 -21.50 28.25 -1.77
C VAL A 322 -22.25 27.46 -2.83
N MET A 323 -23.43 26.97 -2.50
CA MET A 323 -24.36 26.37 -3.44
C MET A 323 -25.62 27.24 -3.49
N ALA A 324 -26.10 27.55 -4.69
CA ALA A 324 -27.25 28.42 -4.85
C ALA A 324 -28.12 28.04 -6.04
N ILE A 325 -29.39 28.36 -5.92
CA ILE A 325 -30.44 28.08 -6.90
C ILE A 325 -31.40 29.27 -7.00
N GLN A 326 -31.92 29.53 -8.20
CA GLN A 326 -32.72 30.73 -8.45
C GLN A 326 -33.76 30.54 -9.55
N SER A 327 -34.81 31.36 -9.52
CA SER A 327 -35.83 31.43 -10.58
C SER A 327 -36.04 32.88 -10.99
N TYR A 328 -36.02 33.14 -12.30
CA TYR A 328 -36.40 34.43 -12.89
C TYR A 328 -37.90 34.49 -13.23
N GLU A 329 -38.61 33.37 -13.15
CA GLU A 329 -39.97 33.23 -13.64
C GLU A 329 -41.02 33.28 -12.53
N ILE A 330 -40.74 32.61 -11.40
CA ILE A 330 -41.72 32.34 -10.34
C ILE A 330 -41.32 33.06 -9.02
N TYR A 331 -42.27 33.76 -8.41
CA TYR A 331 -42.16 34.33 -7.06
C TYR A 331 -42.55 33.29 -6.00
N GLU A 332 -41.97 33.39 -4.82
CA GLU A 332 -42.23 32.53 -3.66
C GLU A 332 -42.15 31.03 -4.03
N LEU A 333 -41.20 30.68 -4.91
CA LEU A 333 -41.03 29.32 -5.40
C LEU A 333 -40.52 28.36 -4.32
N TYR A 334 -39.69 28.87 -3.41
CA TYR A 334 -39.04 28.08 -2.37
C TYR A 334 -39.61 28.47 -1.01
N ASP A 335 -40.07 27.48 -0.24
CA ASP A 335 -40.56 27.71 1.12
C ASP A 335 -39.46 27.54 2.18
N ASP A 336 -39.80 27.82 3.44
CA ASP A 336 -38.85 27.68 4.56
C ASP A 336 -38.33 26.24 4.71
N GLN A 337 -39.14 25.23 4.35
CA GLN A 337 -38.75 23.84 4.47
C GLN A 337 -37.78 23.41 3.35
N ASP A 338 -37.98 23.94 2.14
CA ASP A 338 -37.06 23.78 1.03
C ASP A 338 -35.71 24.44 1.33
N PHE A 339 -35.72 25.61 1.97
CA PHE A 339 -34.52 26.30 2.42
C PHE A 339 -33.76 25.51 3.50
N GLU A 340 -34.45 24.98 4.51
CA GLU A 340 -33.86 24.09 5.52
C GLU A 340 -33.25 22.84 4.88
N PHE A 341 -33.99 22.20 3.97
CA PHE A 341 -33.53 20.99 3.31
C PHE A 341 -32.32 21.24 2.39
N PHE A 342 -32.33 22.32 1.62
CA PHE A 342 -31.22 22.73 0.77
C PHE A 342 -29.96 23.06 1.59
N SER A 343 -30.12 23.64 2.78
CA SER A 343 -29.02 23.90 3.72
C SER A 343 -28.40 22.61 4.26
N LEU A 344 -29.22 21.58 4.54
CA LEU A 344 -28.72 20.25 4.94
C LEU A 344 -27.92 19.60 3.81
N ILE A 345 -28.39 19.69 2.57
CA ILE A 345 -27.64 19.17 1.42
C ILE A 345 -26.32 19.93 1.27
N GLY A 346 -26.33 21.25 1.42
CA GLY A 346 -25.10 22.06 1.41
C GLY A 346 -24.06 21.60 2.44
N THR A 347 -24.50 21.17 3.62
CA THR A 347 -23.61 20.62 4.66
C THR A 347 -22.99 19.29 4.22
N GLU A 348 -23.78 18.36 3.69
CA GLU A 348 -23.28 17.07 3.17
C GLU A 348 -22.29 17.26 2.02
N VAL A 349 -22.60 18.18 1.10
CA VAL A 349 -21.71 18.53 -0.02
C VAL A 349 -20.39 19.11 0.47
N ALA A 350 -20.43 19.98 1.49
CA ALA A 350 -19.24 20.55 2.07
C ALA A 350 -18.31 19.48 2.68
N VAL A 351 -18.89 18.54 3.44
CA VAL A 351 -18.16 17.41 4.03
C VAL A 351 -17.53 16.55 2.94
N ALA A 352 -18.26 16.26 1.85
CA ALA A 352 -17.74 15.48 0.74
C ALA A 352 -16.55 16.17 0.04
N ILE A 353 -16.66 17.47 -0.25
CA ILE A 353 -15.56 18.26 -0.86
C ILE A 353 -14.34 18.25 0.07
N GLN A 354 -14.54 18.44 1.37
CA GLN A 354 -13.44 18.44 2.34
C GLN A 354 -12.76 17.07 2.43
N ASN A 355 -13.54 15.99 2.45
CA ASN A 355 -13.00 14.63 2.49
C ASN A 355 -12.12 14.34 1.28
N VAL A 356 -12.53 14.78 0.08
CA VAL A 356 -11.72 14.64 -1.13
C VAL A 356 -10.41 15.43 -1.00
N ARG A 357 -10.46 16.70 -0.58
CA ARG A 357 -9.25 17.52 -0.40
C ARG A 357 -8.28 16.90 0.59
N LEU A 358 -8.78 16.42 1.73
CA LEU A 358 -7.98 15.75 2.75
C LEU A 358 -7.38 14.44 2.22
N PHE A 359 -8.14 13.67 1.43
CA PHE A 359 -7.65 12.44 0.81
C PHE A 359 -6.52 12.72 -0.19
N GLU A 360 -6.68 13.72 -1.06
CA GLU A 360 -5.65 14.12 -2.03
C GLU A 360 -4.39 14.62 -1.32
N ALA A 361 -4.52 15.47 -0.30
CA ALA A 361 -3.39 15.96 0.50
C ALA A 361 -2.65 14.80 1.21
N ALA A 362 -3.38 13.83 1.75
CA ALA A 362 -2.79 12.66 2.39
C ALA A 362 -2.05 11.76 1.39
N GLN A 363 -2.59 11.55 0.18
CA GLN A 363 -1.92 10.79 -0.88
C GLN A 363 -0.64 11.48 -1.35
N GLN A 364 -0.68 12.80 -1.50
CA GLN A 364 0.49 13.58 -1.90
C GLN A 364 1.59 13.50 -0.83
N ALA A 365 1.24 13.75 0.44
CA ALA A 365 2.20 13.64 1.55
C ALA A 365 2.80 12.23 1.67
N ARG A 366 1.99 11.18 1.43
CA ARG A 366 2.49 9.80 1.43
C ARG A 366 3.50 9.57 0.30
N THR A 367 3.19 10.03 -0.90
CA THR A 367 4.07 9.87 -2.07
C THR A 367 5.41 10.59 -1.85
N GLU A 368 5.37 11.81 -1.33
CA GLU A 368 6.57 12.58 -1.00
C GLU A 368 7.42 11.89 0.08
N ALA A 369 6.79 11.31 1.10
CA ALA A 369 7.49 10.56 2.14
C ALA A 369 8.12 9.26 1.60
N GLU A 370 7.41 8.53 0.74
CA GLU A 370 7.91 7.31 0.08
C GLU A 370 9.12 7.62 -0.82
N ASP A 371 9.03 8.69 -1.62
CA ASP A 371 10.13 9.14 -2.48
C ASP A 371 11.34 9.59 -1.65
N ALA A 372 11.13 10.35 -0.58
CA ALA A 372 12.20 10.75 0.33
C ALA A 372 12.88 9.53 0.96
N ASN A 373 12.12 8.54 1.40
CA ASN A 373 12.66 7.31 1.99
C ASN A 373 13.46 6.48 0.96
N ARG A 374 12.96 6.39 -0.27
CA ARG A 374 13.66 5.72 -1.38
C ARG A 374 14.96 6.44 -1.73
N MET A 375 14.96 7.77 -1.77
CA MET A 375 16.16 8.58 -1.99
C MET A 375 17.19 8.39 -0.86
N LYS A 376 16.76 8.43 0.41
CA LYS A 376 17.62 8.14 1.59
C LYS A 376 18.30 6.77 1.43
N SER A 377 17.54 5.73 1.10
CA SER A 377 18.05 4.36 0.96
C SER A 377 19.03 4.22 -0.20
N THR A 378 18.70 4.78 -1.37
CA THR A 378 19.56 4.72 -2.56
C THR A 378 20.85 5.52 -2.36
N PHE A 379 20.77 6.66 -1.69
CA PHE A 379 21.91 7.48 -1.32
C PHE A 379 22.86 6.71 -0.39
N LEU A 380 22.36 6.10 0.69
CA LEU A 380 23.19 5.32 1.62
C LEU A 380 23.86 4.12 0.92
N ALA A 381 23.15 3.42 0.04
CA ALA A 381 23.70 2.30 -0.73
C ALA A 381 24.83 2.76 -1.67
N ARG A 382 24.61 3.84 -2.45
CA ARG A 382 25.64 4.36 -3.37
C ARG A 382 26.86 4.90 -2.62
N MET A 383 26.63 5.70 -1.57
CA MET A 383 27.70 6.27 -0.75
C MET A 383 28.56 5.17 -0.11
N SER A 384 27.97 4.05 0.31
CA SER A 384 28.76 2.91 0.80
C SER A 384 29.74 2.39 -0.24
N HIS A 385 29.28 2.13 -1.46
CA HIS A 385 30.14 1.63 -2.53
C HIS A 385 31.22 2.64 -2.91
N GLU A 386 30.85 3.92 -3.01
CA GLU A 386 31.77 5.02 -3.34
C GLU A 386 32.80 5.29 -2.23
N LEU A 387 32.48 5.04 -0.95
CA LEU A 387 33.42 5.18 0.15
C LEU A 387 34.30 3.93 0.35
N ARG A 388 33.74 2.74 0.13
CA ARG A 388 34.47 1.46 0.30
C ARG A 388 35.61 1.33 -0.71
N THR A 389 35.40 1.76 -1.95
CA THR A 389 36.38 1.62 -3.04
C THR A 389 37.70 2.39 -2.78
N PRO A 390 37.70 3.71 -2.52
CA PRO A 390 38.94 4.44 -2.23
C PRO A 390 39.55 3.99 -0.89
N LEU A 391 38.73 3.60 0.09
CA LEU A 391 39.23 3.17 1.38
C LEU A 391 39.95 1.82 1.31
N ASN A 392 39.42 0.86 0.54
CA ASN A 392 40.10 -0.41 0.25
C ASN A 392 41.43 -0.18 -0.47
N ALA A 393 41.47 0.78 -1.42
CA ALA A 393 42.72 1.14 -2.07
C ALA A 393 43.74 1.72 -1.08
N ILE A 394 43.34 2.64 -0.19
CA ILE A 394 44.21 3.19 0.87
C ILE A 394 44.74 2.09 1.79
N ILE A 395 43.87 1.19 2.25
CA ILE A 395 44.25 0.06 3.10
C ILE A 395 45.23 -0.85 2.37
N ASN A 396 44.97 -1.19 1.10
CA ASN A 396 45.85 -2.05 0.30
C ASN A 396 47.21 -1.41 0.04
N PHE A 397 47.27 -0.11 -0.29
CA PHE A 397 48.55 0.59 -0.45
C PHE A 397 49.33 0.68 0.86
N ALA A 398 48.66 0.98 1.98
CA ALA A 398 49.30 0.97 3.29
C ALA A 398 49.85 -0.43 3.62
N TYR A 399 49.06 -1.47 3.37
CA TYR A 399 49.44 -2.85 3.58
C TYR A 399 50.64 -3.28 2.71
N LEU A 400 50.64 -2.95 1.41
CA LEU A 400 51.76 -3.23 0.50
C LEU A 400 53.04 -2.54 0.93
N LEU A 401 52.97 -1.27 1.33
CA LEU A 401 54.14 -0.57 1.86
C LEU A 401 54.69 -1.26 3.10
N ASN A 402 53.83 -1.73 4.01
CA ASN A 402 54.22 -2.50 5.21
C ASN A 402 54.85 -3.86 4.89
N GLN A 403 54.49 -4.49 3.75
CA GLN A 403 55.07 -5.75 3.27
C GLN A 403 56.47 -5.58 2.65
N GLY A 404 56.94 -4.35 2.44
CA GLY A 404 58.27 -4.06 1.89
C GLY A 404 58.40 -4.31 0.37
N THR A 405 57.29 -4.39 -0.36
CA THR A 405 57.27 -4.62 -1.83
C THR A 405 57.84 -3.46 -2.65
N GLU A 406 57.91 -2.24 -2.10
CA GLU A 406 58.57 -1.07 -2.71
C GLU A 406 59.88 -0.66 -2.00
N GLY A 407 60.53 -1.61 -1.32
CA GLY A 407 61.77 -1.37 -0.57
C GLY A 407 61.58 -1.35 0.94
N ALA A 408 62.69 -1.41 1.68
CA ALA A 408 62.66 -1.48 3.14
C ALA A 408 62.24 -0.14 3.76
N LEU A 409 61.13 -0.13 4.48
CA LEU A 409 60.70 1.01 5.30
C LEU A 409 61.62 1.19 6.51
N SER A 410 61.90 2.44 6.89
CA SER A 410 62.48 2.72 8.21
C SER A 410 61.46 2.42 9.32
N GLY A 411 61.93 2.07 10.53
CA GLY A 411 61.05 1.68 11.64
C GLY A 411 59.95 2.71 11.97
N GLY A 412 60.24 4.01 11.83
CA GLY A 412 59.24 5.07 12.02
C GLY A 412 58.22 5.18 10.88
N GLN A 413 58.58 4.80 9.64
CA GLN A 413 57.65 4.79 8.50
C GLN A 413 56.67 3.61 8.59
N ALA A 414 57.13 2.43 9.00
CA ALA A 414 56.28 1.26 9.20
C ALA A 414 55.22 1.51 10.29
N GLU A 415 55.59 2.21 11.38
CA GLU A 415 54.64 2.60 12.43
C GLU A 415 53.55 3.56 11.91
N ILE A 416 53.92 4.56 11.11
CA ILE A 416 52.96 5.51 10.52
C ILE A 416 52.02 4.80 9.55
N ILE A 417 52.54 3.92 8.70
CA ILE A 417 51.76 3.16 7.72
C ILE A 417 50.80 2.19 8.41
N GLY A 418 51.25 1.50 9.47
CA GLY A 418 50.38 0.66 10.29
C GLY A 418 49.22 1.44 10.92
N ARG A 419 49.46 2.69 11.37
CA ARG A 419 48.39 3.56 11.87
C ARG A 419 47.40 4.00 10.78
N VAL A 420 47.85 4.22 9.55
CA VAL A 420 46.98 4.53 8.41
C VAL A 420 46.10 3.32 8.05
N GLU A 421 46.69 2.12 8.05
CA GLU A 421 45.99 0.85 7.80
C GLU A 421 44.90 0.60 8.87
N GLU A 422 45.23 0.78 10.15
CA GLU A 422 44.29 0.63 11.26
C GLU A 422 43.14 1.65 11.19
N ALA A 423 43.45 2.93 10.92
CA ALA A 423 42.43 3.97 10.74
C ALA A 423 41.52 3.68 9.54
N GLY A 424 42.06 3.16 8.43
CA GLY A 424 41.29 2.76 7.26
C GLY A 424 40.33 1.62 7.55
N ARG A 425 40.81 0.55 8.20
CA ARG A 425 39.95 -0.58 8.62
C ARG A 425 38.85 -0.14 9.58
N HIS A 426 39.16 0.76 10.51
CA HIS A 426 38.17 1.31 11.43
C HIS A 426 37.06 2.08 10.71
N LEU A 427 37.41 2.93 9.74
CA LEU A 427 36.42 3.69 8.95
C LEU A 427 35.53 2.74 8.11
N LEU A 428 36.08 1.63 7.63
CA LEU A 428 35.32 0.65 6.85
C LEU A 428 34.29 -0.08 7.72
N GLY A 429 34.67 -0.43 8.95
CA GLY A 429 33.75 -0.98 9.96
C GLY A 429 32.60 0.00 10.25
N LEU A 430 32.93 1.27 10.47
CA LEU A 430 31.96 2.37 10.64
C LEU A 430 30.93 2.46 9.51
N ILE A 431 31.38 2.40 8.27
CA ILE A 431 30.51 2.44 7.09
C ILE A 431 29.57 1.23 7.07
N ASN A 432 30.08 0.04 7.38
CA ASN A 432 29.27 -1.17 7.43
C ASN A 432 28.23 -1.12 8.56
N ASP A 433 28.60 -0.62 9.75
CA ASP A 433 27.69 -0.44 10.89
C ASP A 433 26.51 0.48 10.52
N ILE A 434 26.79 1.60 9.85
CA ILE A 434 25.74 2.54 9.37
C ILE A 434 24.82 1.86 8.37
N LEU A 435 25.34 0.99 7.50
CA LEU A 435 24.53 0.29 6.51
C LEU A 435 23.68 -0.81 7.11
N ASP A 436 24.23 -1.57 8.05
CA ASP A 436 23.48 -2.58 8.77
C ASP A 436 22.31 -1.91 9.51
N LEU A 437 22.54 -0.77 10.18
CA LEU A 437 21.47 0.04 10.77
C LEU A 437 20.43 0.49 9.73
N ALA A 438 20.87 1.03 8.59
CA ALA A 438 19.97 1.48 7.54
C ALA A 438 19.11 0.34 6.93
N LYS A 439 19.66 -0.87 6.82
CA LYS A 439 18.92 -2.05 6.36
C LYS A 439 17.89 -2.52 7.39
N ILE A 440 18.24 -2.43 8.68
CA ILE A 440 17.36 -2.77 9.79
C ILE A 440 16.16 -1.80 9.85
N GLU A 441 16.38 -0.48 9.77
CA GLU A 441 15.30 0.53 9.78
C GLU A 441 14.24 0.30 8.70
N VAL A 442 14.66 -0.16 7.51
CA VAL A 442 13.79 -0.36 6.34
C VAL A 442 13.25 -1.81 6.27
N GLY A 443 13.56 -2.65 7.26
CA GLY A 443 13.09 -4.04 7.35
C GLY A 443 13.64 -4.95 6.25
N ARG A 444 14.78 -4.60 5.65
CA ARG A 444 15.45 -5.38 4.59
C ARG A 444 16.61 -6.25 5.10
N MET A 445 16.83 -6.28 6.41
CA MET A 445 17.85 -7.11 7.03
C MET A 445 17.32 -8.54 7.13
N GLU A 446 17.89 -9.45 6.34
CA GLU A 446 17.58 -10.89 6.41
C GLU A 446 18.60 -11.59 7.30
N LEU A 447 18.12 -12.41 8.24
CA LEU A 447 18.95 -13.24 9.10
C LEU A 447 19.07 -14.65 8.51
N VAL A 448 20.29 -15.19 8.50
CA VAL A 448 20.53 -16.58 8.11
C VAL A 448 20.58 -17.43 9.38
N VAL A 449 19.41 -17.83 9.88
CA VAL A 449 19.29 -18.57 11.14
C VAL A 449 19.53 -20.07 10.97
N GLU A 450 20.37 -20.65 11.83
CA GLU A 450 20.70 -22.07 11.87
C GLU A 450 20.82 -22.59 13.32
N ASP A 451 20.80 -23.92 13.50
CA ASP A 451 20.97 -24.53 14.83
C ASP A 451 22.47 -24.61 15.18
N VAL A 452 22.93 -23.75 16.09
CA VAL A 452 24.34 -23.61 16.46
C VAL A 452 24.56 -23.99 17.93
N ARG A 453 25.66 -24.68 18.21
CA ARG A 453 26.12 -24.90 19.60
C ARG A 453 26.70 -23.61 20.14
N LEU A 454 26.09 -23.08 21.20
CA LEU A 454 26.47 -21.78 21.75
C LEU A 454 27.94 -21.74 22.19
N ARG A 455 28.49 -22.87 22.66
CA ARG A 455 29.90 -22.95 23.02
C ARG A 455 30.85 -22.73 21.83
N ALA A 456 30.49 -23.14 20.62
CA ALA A 456 31.32 -22.94 19.43
C ALA A 456 31.53 -21.44 19.14
N ILE A 457 30.45 -20.66 19.19
CA ILE A 457 30.50 -19.19 19.00
C ILE A 457 31.38 -18.55 20.07
N VAL A 458 31.25 -18.98 21.33
CA VAL A 458 32.06 -18.45 22.45
C VAL A 458 33.54 -18.76 22.26
N ASP A 459 33.89 -19.98 21.87
CA ASP A 459 35.29 -20.39 21.69
C ASP A 459 35.95 -19.63 20.51
N GLU A 460 35.22 -19.36 19.42
CA GLU A 460 35.70 -18.50 18.32
C GLU A 460 35.97 -17.06 18.75
N VAL A 461 35.05 -16.49 19.55
CA VAL A 461 35.21 -15.13 20.08
C VAL A 461 36.38 -15.06 21.04
N LEU A 462 36.56 -16.07 21.91
CA LEU A 462 37.72 -16.15 22.79
C LEU A 462 39.03 -16.19 22.00
N HIS A 463 39.11 -17.01 20.95
CA HIS A 463 40.32 -17.11 20.13
C HIS A 463 40.68 -15.77 19.49
N THR A 464 39.66 -15.04 19.00
CA THR A 464 39.83 -13.70 18.43
C THR A 464 40.21 -12.67 19.50
N ALA A 465 39.57 -12.71 20.67
CA ALA A 465 39.75 -11.74 21.74
C ALA A 465 41.05 -11.94 22.54
N GLN A 466 41.68 -13.12 22.50
CA GLN A 466 42.96 -13.38 23.16
C GLN A 466 44.04 -12.38 22.74
N ALA A 467 44.09 -12.00 21.46
CA ALA A 467 45.04 -11.00 20.95
C ALA A 467 44.82 -9.60 21.56
N LEU A 468 43.58 -9.25 21.90
CA LEU A 468 43.24 -7.95 22.50
C LEU A 468 43.68 -7.81 23.96
N VAL A 469 43.88 -8.95 24.62
CA VAL A 469 44.25 -9.09 26.03
C VAL A 469 45.74 -9.41 26.20
N ALA A 470 46.40 -9.92 25.15
CA ALA A 470 47.83 -10.23 25.16
C ALA A 470 48.67 -9.01 25.61
N GLY A 471 49.51 -9.22 26.62
CA GLY A 471 50.38 -8.18 27.19
C GLY A 471 49.70 -7.21 28.15
N LYS A 472 48.40 -7.37 28.47
CA LYS A 472 47.68 -6.59 29.48
C LYS A 472 47.49 -7.40 30.77
N PRO A 473 47.36 -6.75 31.94
CA PRO A 473 47.08 -7.41 33.22
C PRO A 473 45.60 -7.82 33.34
N LEU A 474 45.11 -8.58 32.36
CA LEU A 474 43.71 -8.96 32.18
C LEU A 474 43.61 -10.46 31.93
N THR A 475 42.63 -11.10 32.57
CA THR A 475 42.33 -12.53 32.34
C THR A 475 41.01 -12.65 31.61
N LEU A 476 40.97 -13.37 30.50
CA LEU A 476 39.75 -13.67 29.75
C LEU A 476 39.43 -15.16 29.88
N ALA A 477 38.25 -15.51 30.38
CA ALA A 477 37.85 -16.90 30.61
C ALA A 477 36.35 -17.13 30.35
N VAL A 478 35.96 -18.39 30.23
CA VAL A 478 34.54 -18.81 30.27
C VAL A 478 34.22 -19.33 31.66
N ALA A 479 33.03 -19.05 32.14
CA ALA A 479 32.53 -19.55 33.41
C ALA A 479 32.56 -21.10 33.42
N PRO A 480 33.06 -21.73 34.51
CA PRO A 480 33.24 -23.18 34.58
C PRO A 480 31.91 -23.97 34.58
N ASP A 481 30.81 -23.33 34.93
CA ASP A 481 29.44 -23.83 34.95
C ASP A 481 28.65 -23.51 33.66
N ALA A 482 29.31 -23.02 32.62
CA ALA A 482 28.69 -22.70 31.34
C ALA A 482 28.10 -23.94 30.65
N VAL A 483 26.78 -24.06 30.66
CA VAL A 483 26.05 -25.16 30.02
C VAL A 483 25.95 -24.93 28.52
N ASP A 484 26.51 -25.84 27.72
CA ASP A 484 26.42 -25.77 26.26
C ASP A 484 25.01 -26.13 25.79
N ARG A 485 24.39 -25.23 25.02
CA ARG A 485 23.01 -25.33 24.53
C ARG A 485 22.99 -25.16 23.01
N LEU A 486 22.01 -25.80 22.37
CA LEU A 486 21.73 -25.60 20.95
C LEU A 486 20.75 -24.43 20.80
N VAL A 487 21.14 -23.40 20.05
CA VAL A 487 20.36 -22.18 19.80
C VAL A 487 20.04 -22.06 18.32
N HIS A 488 18.90 -21.46 17.98
CA HIS A 488 18.50 -21.24 16.58
C HIS A 488 18.73 -19.78 16.19
N VAL A 489 19.90 -19.49 15.62
CA VAL A 489 20.39 -18.11 15.43
C VAL A 489 21.26 -17.97 14.18
N ASP A 490 21.44 -16.73 13.71
CA ASP A 490 22.46 -16.37 12.74
C ASP A 490 23.82 -16.32 13.43
N HIS A 491 24.66 -17.30 13.10
CA HIS A 491 25.97 -17.49 13.70
C HIS A 491 26.82 -16.21 13.61
N GLY A 492 26.91 -15.61 12.42
CA GLY A 492 27.75 -14.45 12.17
C GLY A 492 27.31 -13.23 12.98
N ARG A 493 26.00 -12.98 13.07
CA ARG A 493 25.45 -11.84 13.82
C ARG A 493 25.58 -12.02 15.32
N ILE A 494 25.36 -13.22 15.86
CA ILE A 494 25.57 -13.47 17.29
C ILE A 494 27.06 -13.41 17.67
N ARG A 495 27.95 -13.93 16.81
CA ARG A 495 29.40 -13.76 16.96
C ARG A 495 29.79 -12.29 17.01
N GLN A 496 29.22 -11.46 16.14
CA GLN A 496 29.43 -10.01 16.11
C GLN A 496 28.96 -9.34 17.41
N VAL A 497 27.76 -9.69 17.92
CA VAL A 497 27.24 -9.21 19.21
C VAL A 497 28.23 -9.53 20.34
N LEU A 498 28.63 -10.79 20.46
CA LEU A 498 29.49 -11.26 21.56
C LEU A 498 30.89 -10.63 21.47
N LEU A 499 31.47 -10.53 20.28
CA LEU A 499 32.77 -9.88 20.07
C LEU A 499 32.71 -8.38 20.42
N ASN A 500 31.63 -7.69 20.07
CA ASN A 500 31.43 -6.28 20.43
C ASN A 500 31.35 -6.09 21.96
N LEU A 501 30.61 -6.95 22.67
CA LEU A 501 30.54 -6.91 24.13
C LEU A 501 31.89 -7.20 24.79
N VAL A 502 32.63 -8.22 24.31
CA VAL A 502 33.96 -8.57 24.83
C VAL A 502 34.97 -7.46 24.53
N ALA A 503 34.97 -6.88 23.32
CA ALA A 503 35.85 -5.77 22.97
C ALA A 503 35.60 -4.53 23.85
N ASN A 504 34.33 -4.23 24.15
CA ASN A 504 33.97 -3.18 25.10
C ASN A 504 34.47 -3.49 26.52
N ALA A 505 34.31 -4.74 26.98
CA ALA A 505 34.83 -5.18 28.28
C ALA A 505 36.36 -5.01 28.38
N VAL A 506 37.10 -5.41 27.34
CA VAL A 506 38.58 -5.23 27.27
C VAL A 506 38.96 -3.75 27.26
N LYS A 507 38.19 -2.92 26.55
CA LYS A 507 38.43 -1.48 26.46
C LYS A 507 38.23 -0.75 27.79
N PHE A 508 37.26 -1.18 28.59
CA PHE A 508 36.88 -0.48 29.84
C PHE A 508 37.39 -1.15 31.12
N THR A 509 38.13 -2.24 31.01
CA THR A 509 38.79 -2.94 32.11
C THR A 509 40.30 -2.86 31.90
N PRO A 510 41.02 -1.92 32.54
CA PRO A 510 42.47 -1.81 32.35
C PRO A 510 43.26 -2.94 33.03
N GLN A 511 42.73 -3.49 34.14
CA GLN A 511 43.28 -4.63 34.87
C GLN A 511 42.14 -5.44 35.51
N GLY A 512 42.30 -6.76 35.65
CA GLY A 512 41.30 -7.63 36.29
C GLY A 512 40.88 -8.82 35.42
N SER A 513 39.58 -9.12 35.37
CA SER A 513 39.06 -10.27 34.64
C SER A 513 37.81 -9.97 33.82
N ILE A 514 37.68 -10.68 32.72
CA ILE A 514 36.49 -10.71 31.86
C ILE A 514 36.04 -12.17 31.79
N THR A 515 34.77 -12.42 32.10
CA THR A 515 34.20 -13.78 32.12
C THR A 515 32.96 -13.85 31.24
N ILE A 516 32.93 -14.84 30.34
CA ILE A 516 31.76 -15.16 29.53
C ILE A 516 30.97 -16.26 30.25
N GLY A 517 29.72 -16.01 30.60
CA GLY A 517 28.81 -16.95 31.25
C GLY A 517 27.72 -17.43 30.30
N LEU A 518 27.34 -18.71 30.42
CA LEU A 518 26.21 -19.32 29.72
C LEU A 518 25.27 -19.92 30.76
N ALA A 519 24.04 -19.43 30.85
CA ALA A 519 23.05 -19.88 31.82
C ALA A 519 21.69 -20.07 31.17
N ASP A 520 20.82 -20.89 31.77
CA ASP A 520 19.43 -20.97 31.32
C ASP A 520 18.73 -19.62 31.57
N GLY A 521 17.98 -19.14 30.58
CA GLY A 521 17.30 -17.85 30.67
C GLY A 521 16.14 -17.88 31.67
N SER A 522 15.78 -16.69 32.18
CA SER A 522 14.65 -16.54 33.12
C SER A 522 13.28 -16.88 32.52
N ALA A 523 13.16 -16.87 31.18
CA ALA A 523 11.97 -17.28 30.44
C ALA A 523 12.16 -18.68 29.84
N ALA A 524 11.12 -19.50 29.89
CA ALA A 524 11.15 -20.85 29.34
C ALA A 524 11.48 -20.83 27.84
N GLY A 525 12.52 -21.57 27.45
CA GLY A 525 12.93 -21.69 26.05
C GLY A 525 13.99 -20.69 25.58
N LEU A 526 14.53 -19.85 26.47
CA LEU A 526 15.65 -18.97 26.16
C LEU A 526 16.91 -19.40 26.94
N VAL A 527 18.09 -19.13 26.37
CA VAL A 527 19.39 -19.21 27.04
C VAL A 527 19.95 -17.80 27.20
N GLU A 528 20.58 -17.51 28.32
CA GLU A 528 21.25 -16.24 28.60
C GLU A 528 22.77 -16.37 28.40
N VAL A 529 23.34 -15.42 27.65
CA VAL A 529 24.77 -15.21 27.50
C VAL A 529 25.13 -13.93 28.23
N SER A 530 26.10 -14.00 29.15
CA SER A 530 26.57 -12.84 29.92
C SER A 530 28.06 -12.59 29.67
N VAL A 531 28.45 -11.32 29.53
CA VAL A 531 29.85 -10.87 29.55
C VAL A 531 30.03 -10.00 30.79
N VAL A 532 30.82 -10.51 31.73
CA VAL A 532 31.11 -9.87 33.03
C VAL A 532 32.51 -9.27 32.98
N ASP A 533 32.63 -7.98 33.29
CA ASP A 533 33.90 -7.27 33.41
C ASP A 533 34.08 -6.69 34.82
N THR A 534 35.32 -6.62 35.31
CA THR A 534 35.67 -5.99 36.58
C THR A 534 36.18 -4.55 36.39
N GLY A 535 35.66 -3.85 35.38
CA GLY A 535 36.11 -2.53 34.95
C GLY A 535 35.52 -1.39 35.77
N LYS A 536 35.52 -0.19 35.20
CA LYS A 536 35.07 1.05 35.87
C LYS A 536 33.58 1.10 36.22
N GLY A 537 32.76 0.23 35.63
CA GLY A 537 31.30 0.26 35.72
C GLY A 537 30.66 1.47 35.03
N ILE A 538 29.33 1.47 34.95
CA ILE A 538 28.48 2.42 34.23
C ILE A 538 27.47 3.04 35.22
N PRO A 539 27.38 4.38 35.30
CA PRO A 539 26.39 5.05 36.15
C PRO A 539 24.94 4.65 35.84
N ALA A 540 24.10 4.52 36.86
CA ALA A 540 22.69 4.12 36.70
C ALA A 540 21.88 5.05 35.76
N THR A 541 22.27 6.32 35.66
CA THR A 541 21.69 7.31 34.74
C THR A 541 21.96 6.98 33.27
N GLU A 542 23.14 6.42 32.96
CA GLU A 542 23.56 6.11 31.58
C GLU A 542 23.09 4.72 31.12
N GLN A 543 22.88 3.77 32.04
CA GLN A 543 22.52 2.37 31.70
C GLN A 543 21.26 2.24 30.83
N ARG A 544 20.34 3.22 30.88
CA ARG A 544 19.13 3.22 30.02
C ARG A 544 19.38 3.71 28.60
N THR A 545 20.40 4.54 28.39
CA THR A 545 20.66 5.23 27.11
C THR A 545 21.82 4.62 26.34
N ILE A 546 22.65 3.76 26.95
CA ILE A 546 23.82 3.16 26.27
C ILE A 546 23.49 2.29 25.04
N PHE A 547 22.24 1.84 24.90
CA PHE A 547 21.77 1.08 23.74
C PHE A 547 21.13 1.97 22.65
N SER A 548 21.08 3.29 22.87
CA SER A 548 20.61 4.26 21.88
C SER A 548 21.71 4.59 20.88
N GLU A 549 21.31 4.89 19.64
CA GLU A 549 22.22 5.24 18.56
C GLU A 549 23.01 6.52 18.88
N PHE A 550 24.29 6.53 18.49
CA PHE A 550 25.22 7.67 18.64
C PHE A 550 25.49 8.14 20.07
N VAL A 551 25.05 7.39 21.09
CA VAL A 551 25.33 7.71 22.49
C VAL A 551 26.74 7.27 22.88
N GLN A 552 27.52 8.19 23.46
CA GLN A 552 28.84 7.95 24.03
C GLN A 552 28.84 8.37 25.51
N GLY A 553 29.47 7.59 26.40
CA GLY A 553 29.50 7.92 27.84
C GLY A 553 30.36 9.16 28.17
N GLU A 554 30.01 9.88 29.25
CA GLU A 554 30.59 11.20 29.59
C GLU A 554 32.11 11.19 29.85
N ASN A 555 32.71 10.02 30.10
CA ASN A 555 34.16 9.82 30.28
C ASN A 555 34.91 9.40 29.00
N ALA A 556 34.34 9.58 27.81
CA ALA A 556 34.94 9.21 26.52
C ALA A 556 35.81 10.32 25.89
N HIS A 557 36.35 11.25 26.69
CA HIS A 557 37.33 12.24 26.20
C HIS A 557 38.66 11.54 25.90
N GLY A 558 38.75 10.96 24.70
CA GLY A 558 39.96 10.34 24.16
C GLY A 558 39.84 8.88 23.72
N THR A 559 38.65 8.25 23.77
CA THR A 559 38.49 6.83 23.35
C THR A 559 37.52 6.67 22.18
N THR A 560 38.07 6.37 21.00
CA THR A 560 37.39 6.12 19.71
C THR A 560 36.29 5.06 19.82
N GLY A 561 35.05 5.45 19.52
CA GLY A 561 33.89 4.55 19.42
C GLY A 561 32.70 5.28 18.80
N THR A 562 31.94 4.60 17.95
CA THR A 562 30.92 5.21 17.07
C THR A 562 29.58 5.46 17.76
N GLY A 563 29.35 4.80 18.90
CA GLY A 563 28.04 4.75 19.56
C GLY A 563 27.02 3.83 18.88
N LEU A 564 27.40 3.11 17.81
CA LEU A 564 26.47 2.26 17.05
C LEU A 564 26.51 0.78 17.47
N GLY A 565 27.64 0.29 17.97
CA GLY A 565 27.84 -1.15 18.22
C GLY A 565 26.81 -1.77 19.18
N LEU A 566 26.49 -1.11 20.30
CA LEU A 566 25.50 -1.61 21.25
C LEU A 566 24.06 -1.53 20.70
N ALA A 567 23.73 -0.47 19.94
CA ALA A 567 22.43 -0.33 19.29
C ALA A 567 22.20 -1.41 18.22
N ILE A 568 23.22 -1.70 17.40
CA ILE A 568 23.20 -2.79 16.41
C ILE A 568 23.11 -4.15 17.12
N SER A 569 23.86 -4.33 18.20
CA SER A 569 23.83 -5.58 18.98
C SER A 569 22.44 -5.86 19.55
N LYS A 570 21.76 -4.83 20.04
CA LYS A 570 20.38 -4.91 20.50
C LYS A 570 19.44 -5.33 19.37
N HIS A 571 19.51 -4.71 18.20
CA HIS A 571 18.68 -5.08 17.06
C HIS A 571 18.91 -6.52 16.60
N PHE A 572 20.17 -6.99 16.53
CA PHE A 572 20.44 -8.39 16.20
C PHE A 572 19.80 -9.33 17.21
N VAL A 573 19.95 -9.08 18.51
CA VAL A 573 19.34 -9.93 19.54
C VAL A 573 17.81 -9.90 19.45
N GLU A 574 17.19 -8.74 19.24
CA GLU A 574 15.74 -8.59 19.12
C GLU A 574 15.16 -9.27 17.87
N MET A 575 15.86 -9.19 16.72
CA MET A 575 15.46 -9.91 15.50
C MET A 575 15.52 -11.44 15.66
N HIS A 576 16.32 -11.95 16.60
CA HIS A 576 16.33 -13.36 16.99
C HIS A 576 15.26 -13.72 18.04
N GLY A 577 14.40 -12.77 18.43
CA GLY A 577 13.40 -12.96 19.49
C GLY A 577 13.97 -12.92 20.92
N GLY A 578 15.19 -12.42 21.08
CA GLY A 578 15.87 -12.24 22.35
C GLY A 578 15.72 -10.83 22.94
N SER A 579 16.43 -10.59 24.05
CA SER A 579 16.57 -9.27 24.66
C SER A 579 17.99 -9.07 25.18
N ILE A 580 18.50 -7.83 25.18
CA ILE A 580 19.81 -7.47 25.76
C ILE A 580 19.64 -6.46 26.90
N SER A 581 20.45 -6.58 27.94
CA SER A 581 20.40 -5.74 29.12
C SER A 581 21.80 -5.56 29.74
N VAL A 582 21.92 -4.58 30.64
CA VAL A 582 23.14 -4.34 31.41
C VAL A 582 22.81 -4.23 32.89
N ARG A 583 23.69 -4.74 33.74
CA ARG A 583 23.74 -4.44 35.17
C ARG A 583 25.15 -3.96 35.49
N SER A 584 25.28 -2.82 36.14
CA SER A 584 26.60 -2.28 36.46
C SER A 584 26.59 -1.44 37.73
N VAL A 585 27.70 -1.50 38.46
CA VAL A 585 27.96 -0.70 39.65
C VAL A 585 29.29 0.02 39.42
N VAL A 586 29.29 1.34 39.60
CA VAL A 586 30.50 2.16 39.39
C VAL A 586 31.61 1.69 40.33
N GLY A 587 32.77 1.35 39.76
CA GLY A 587 33.94 0.85 40.48
C GLY A 587 33.99 -0.67 40.71
N GLU A 588 32.89 -1.40 40.50
CA GLU A 588 32.86 -2.87 40.65
C GLU A 588 32.84 -3.62 39.31
N GLY A 589 32.35 -2.97 38.24
CA GLY A 589 32.35 -3.53 36.89
C GLY A 589 30.95 -3.56 36.24
N SER A 590 30.83 -4.27 35.11
CA SER A 590 29.58 -4.39 34.37
C SER A 590 29.28 -5.82 33.96
N THR A 591 28.00 -6.14 33.82
CA THR A 591 27.51 -7.41 33.27
C THR A 591 26.54 -7.08 32.16
N PHE A 592 26.91 -7.39 30.93
CA PHE A 592 26.03 -7.33 29.78
C PHE A 592 25.44 -8.72 29.55
N SER A 593 24.12 -8.85 29.59
CA SER A 593 23.42 -10.12 29.38
C SER A 593 22.49 -10.01 28.17
N PHE A 594 22.48 -11.01 27.30
CA PHE A 594 21.49 -11.14 26.24
C PHE A 594 20.91 -12.55 26.17
N THR A 595 19.68 -12.67 25.69
CA THR A 595 18.97 -13.95 25.57
C THR A 595 18.84 -14.41 24.11
N LEU A 596 18.89 -15.71 23.88
CA LEU A 596 18.71 -16.35 22.58
C LEU A 596 17.70 -17.51 22.67
N PRO A 597 16.93 -17.81 21.60
CA PRO A 597 16.01 -18.93 21.59
C PRO A 597 16.76 -20.28 21.54
N LEU A 598 16.36 -21.20 22.42
CA LEU A 598 16.76 -22.61 22.35
C LEU A 598 16.10 -23.27 21.13
N ALA A 599 16.84 -24.11 20.42
CA ALA A 599 16.32 -24.84 19.25
C ALA A 599 15.09 -25.71 19.58
N GLU A 600 14.97 -26.17 20.82
CA GLU A 600 13.87 -27.03 21.30
C GLU A 600 12.58 -26.26 21.67
N ALA A 601 12.66 -24.94 21.86
CA ALA A 601 11.53 -24.10 22.28
C ALA A 601 10.66 -23.65 21.10
N ARG A 602 10.04 -24.60 20.39
CA ARG A 602 9.03 -24.29 19.38
C ARG A 602 7.64 -24.17 20.02
N PRO A 603 6.96 -23.00 19.97
CA PRO A 603 5.53 -22.95 20.14
C PRO A 603 4.88 -23.43 18.82
N GLY A 604 4.42 -24.68 18.80
CA GLY A 604 3.51 -25.19 17.78
C GLY A 604 4.17 -25.97 16.63
N GLN A 605 4.43 -27.26 16.87
CA GLN A 605 4.15 -28.34 15.90
C GLN A 605 4.44 -29.69 16.58
N ALA A 606 3.44 -30.22 17.29
CA ALA A 606 3.39 -31.64 17.61
C ALA A 606 2.61 -32.33 16.49
N GLY A 607 3.29 -33.22 15.74
CA GLY A 607 2.63 -34.16 14.84
C GLY A 607 3.28 -34.34 13.47
N GLN A 608 4.47 -34.94 13.44
CA GLN A 608 4.77 -36.03 12.50
C GLN A 608 6.02 -36.80 12.96
N PRO A 609 5.89 -38.09 13.33
CA PRO A 609 7.03 -38.95 13.57
C PRO A 609 7.63 -39.43 12.24
N GLY A 610 8.95 -39.32 12.12
CA GLY A 610 9.79 -40.18 11.28
C GLY A 610 9.38 -40.35 9.83
N ALA A 611 9.70 -39.36 8.99
CA ALA A 611 9.97 -39.61 7.58
C ALA A 611 11.49 -39.52 7.37
N ALA A 612 12.15 -40.67 7.54
CA ALA A 612 13.40 -40.93 6.85
C ALA A 612 13.19 -40.66 5.35
N GLY A 613 14.04 -39.81 4.77
CA GLY A 613 14.03 -39.50 3.35
C GLY A 613 13.48 -38.12 2.99
N GLN A 614 14.15 -37.06 3.41
CA GLN A 614 14.19 -35.84 2.60
C GLN A 614 15.50 -35.85 1.84
N ARG A 615 15.34 -36.03 0.52
CA ARG A 615 16.36 -36.13 -0.50
C ARG A 615 17.36 -34.99 -0.38
N GLU A 616 18.62 -35.39 -0.33
CA GLU A 616 19.77 -34.62 -0.78
C GLU A 616 19.36 -33.75 -1.98
N THR A 617 19.43 -32.43 -1.85
CA THR A 617 19.32 -31.51 -2.98
C THR A 617 20.59 -31.62 -3.81
N TRP A 618 20.63 -32.66 -4.64
CA TRP A 618 21.44 -32.72 -5.84
C TRP A 618 20.83 -31.78 -6.86
N THR A 619 21.52 -30.69 -7.19
CA THR A 619 21.38 -30.07 -8.50
C THR A 619 22.38 -30.74 -9.44
N ASP A 620 22.02 -31.95 -9.90
CA ASP A 620 22.57 -32.45 -11.16
C ASP A 620 21.95 -31.61 -12.28
N THR A 621 22.55 -30.47 -12.60
CA THR A 621 22.40 -29.94 -13.95
C THR A 621 23.33 -30.72 -14.86
N ALA A 622 22.89 -31.93 -15.21
CA ALA A 622 23.48 -32.69 -16.29
C ALA A 622 23.53 -31.79 -17.54
N PRO A 623 24.59 -31.90 -18.35
CA PRO A 623 24.73 -31.11 -19.57
C PRO A 623 23.52 -31.39 -20.47
N THR A 624 22.89 -30.33 -20.98
CA THR A 624 22.10 -30.45 -22.20
C THR A 624 22.98 -31.13 -23.24
N ALA A 625 22.42 -32.12 -23.94
CA ALA A 625 23.10 -33.04 -24.84
C ALA A 625 23.72 -32.39 -26.11
N ASP A 626 24.10 -31.12 -26.06
CA ASP A 626 24.48 -30.30 -27.21
C ASP A 626 25.68 -29.36 -26.96
N GLN A 627 26.49 -29.56 -25.91
CA GLN A 627 27.74 -28.79 -25.73
C GLN A 627 28.96 -29.70 -25.50
N PRO A 628 29.95 -29.70 -26.40
CA PRO A 628 31.22 -30.38 -26.19
C PRO A 628 32.17 -29.48 -25.38
N SER A 629 32.31 -29.75 -24.09
CA SER A 629 33.46 -29.35 -23.26
C SER A 629 33.64 -30.36 -22.14
N ASP A 630 34.76 -31.08 -22.17
CA ASP A 630 35.07 -32.27 -21.36
C ASP A 630 35.60 -31.96 -19.94
N ALA A 631 35.72 -30.69 -19.52
CA ALA A 631 36.31 -30.34 -18.23
C ALA A 631 35.25 -30.00 -17.15
N CYS A 632 35.33 -30.73 -16.05
CA CYS A 632 34.46 -30.65 -14.89
C CYS A 632 35.11 -29.85 -13.76
N VAL A 633 34.49 -28.74 -13.35
CA VAL A 633 34.88 -27.96 -12.18
C VAL A 633 33.96 -28.31 -11.01
N LEU A 634 34.51 -28.71 -9.88
CA LEU A 634 33.76 -28.92 -8.64
C LEU A 634 33.90 -27.69 -7.73
N VAL A 635 32.80 -27.02 -7.44
CA VAL A 635 32.72 -25.91 -6.47
C VAL A 635 32.27 -26.47 -5.13
N ILE A 636 33.08 -26.28 -4.09
CA ILE A 636 32.79 -26.64 -2.70
C ILE A 636 32.65 -25.34 -1.92
N ASP A 637 31.42 -24.96 -1.64
CA ASP A 637 31.05 -23.74 -0.91
C ASP A 637 29.67 -24.00 -0.27
N ASP A 638 29.54 -23.76 1.03
CA ASP A 638 28.29 -23.99 1.77
C ASP A 638 27.30 -22.83 1.65
N ASP A 639 27.74 -21.67 1.13
CA ASP A 639 26.84 -20.61 0.71
C ASP A 639 26.25 -20.90 -0.68
N SER A 640 24.97 -21.26 -0.69
CA SER A 640 24.20 -21.50 -1.92
C SER A 640 24.18 -20.31 -2.90
N SER A 641 24.30 -19.07 -2.39
CA SER A 641 24.34 -17.86 -3.23
C SER A 641 25.68 -17.70 -3.94
N SER A 642 26.79 -17.91 -3.21
CA SER A 642 28.15 -17.97 -3.77
C SER A 642 28.29 -19.12 -4.77
N CYS A 643 27.79 -20.31 -4.43
CA CYS A 643 27.71 -21.44 -5.36
C CYS A 643 26.98 -21.05 -6.66
N ALA A 644 25.79 -20.44 -6.58
CA ALA A 644 25.02 -20.04 -7.76
C ALA A 644 25.76 -19.00 -8.62
N LEU A 645 26.45 -18.05 -7.99
CA LEU A 645 27.24 -17.03 -8.67
C LEU A 645 28.46 -17.65 -9.36
N MET A 646 29.21 -18.52 -8.69
CA MET A 646 30.38 -19.20 -9.24
C MET A 646 29.98 -20.15 -10.37
N VAL A 647 28.84 -20.84 -10.26
CA VAL A 647 28.24 -21.61 -11.36
C VAL A 647 27.95 -20.71 -12.55
N HIS A 648 27.33 -19.55 -12.32
CA HIS A 648 27.05 -18.61 -13.40
C HIS A 648 28.33 -18.12 -14.10
N MET A 649 29.37 -17.76 -13.34
CA MET A 649 30.67 -17.31 -13.85
C MET A 649 31.40 -18.43 -14.62
N LEU A 650 31.56 -19.61 -14.03
CA LEU A 650 32.27 -20.74 -14.63
C LEU A 650 31.55 -21.29 -15.88
N ARG A 651 30.23 -21.15 -15.96
CA ARG A 651 29.48 -21.46 -17.19
C ARG A 651 29.77 -20.49 -18.34
N GLN A 652 30.11 -19.23 -18.07
CA GLN A 652 30.59 -18.31 -19.11
C GLN A 652 31.90 -18.82 -19.72
N GLY A 653 32.75 -19.47 -18.91
CA GLY A 653 33.96 -20.18 -19.35
C GLY A 653 33.72 -21.57 -19.98
N LYS A 654 32.46 -21.95 -20.26
CA LYS A 654 32.07 -23.23 -20.88
C LYS A 654 32.50 -24.47 -20.07
N TYR A 655 32.44 -24.41 -18.74
CA TYR A 655 32.70 -25.55 -17.84
C TYR A 655 31.45 -26.34 -17.48
N ARG A 656 31.62 -27.66 -17.32
CA ARG A 656 30.66 -28.47 -16.55
C ARG A 656 30.93 -28.18 -15.07
N VAL A 657 29.97 -27.57 -14.38
CA VAL A 657 30.15 -27.19 -12.97
C VAL A 657 29.30 -28.09 -12.09
N LEU A 658 29.93 -28.74 -11.12
CA LEU A 658 29.28 -29.46 -10.03
C LEU A 658 29.41 -28.61 -8.76
N THR A 659 28.36 -28.55 -7.96
CA THR A 659 28.39 -27.84 -6.67
C THR A 659 28.20 -28.82 -5.53
N LEU A 660 28.95 -28.63 -4.45
CA LEU A 660 28.82 -29.40 -3.23
C LEU A 660 28.72 -28.44 -2.04
N SER A 661 27.52 -28.32 -1.49
CA SER A 661 27.25 -27.47 -0.32
C SER A 661 27.56 -28.15 1.01
N ASP A 662 27.62 -29.49 1.04
CA ASP A 662 28.08 -30.24 2.21
C ASP A 662 29.54 -30.67 2.03
N SER A 663 30.44 -29.88 2.59
CA SER A 663 31.88 -30.08 2.56
C SER A 663 32.35 -31.38 3.26
N ARG A 664 31.52 -32.02 4.11
CA ARG A 664 31.85 -33.34 4.70
C ARG A 664 31.85 -34.46 3.67
N LEU A 665 31.10 -34.30 2.59
CA LEU A 665 31.03 -35.24 1.48
C LEU A 665 32.12 -34.99 0.42
N SER A 666 32.96 -33.96 0.59
CA SER A 666 33.98 -33.52 -0.38
C SER A 666 34.85 -34.67 -0.87
N LEU A 667 35.44 -35.46 0.05
CA LEU A 667 36.31 -36.57 -0.34
C LEU A 667 35.57 -37.67 -1.11
N GLN A 668 34.35 -38.00 -0.69
CA GLN A 668 33.54 -39.03 -1.33
C GLN A 668 33.14 -38.60 -2.74
N LYS A 669 32.68 -37.35 -2.90
CA LYS A 669 32.18 -36.82 -4.17
C LYS A 669 33.27 -36.45 -5.14
N THR A 670 34.41 -35.96 -4.67
CA THR A 670 35.59 -35.78 -5.53
C THR A 670 36.07 -37.12 -6.11
N ARG A 671 36.02 -38.21 -5.34
CA ARG A 671 36.34 -39.56 -5.84
C ARG A 671 35.33 -40.08 -6.86
N GLU A 672 34.05 -39.79 -6.64
CA GLU A 672 32.95 -40.20 -7.52
C GLU A 672 32.98 -39.46 -8.87
N PHE A 673 33.11 -38.14 -8.83
CA PHE A 673 32.99 -37.30 -10.02
C PHE A 673 34.29 -37.04 -10.76
N ARG A 674 35.44 -37.20 -10.07
CA ARG A 674 36.79 -36.94 -10.62
C ARG A 674 36.85 -35.60 -11.38
N PRO A 675 36.61 -34.46 -10.71
CA PRO A 675 36.70 -33.16 -11.34
C PRO A 675 38.14 -32.86 -11.80
N ASP A 676 38.25 -32.05 -12.85
CA ASP A 676 39.52 -31.56 -13.39
C ASP A 676 40.10 -30.41 -12.56
N VAL A 677 39.24 -29.63 -11.90
CA VAL A 677 39.62 -28.54 -10.99
C VAL A 677 38.61 -28.46 -9.85
N ILE A 678 39.09 -28.22 -8.64
CA ILE A 678 38.26 -27.94 -7.46
C ILE A 678 38.41 -26.47 -7.11
N VAL A 679 37.28 -25.78 -6.93
CA VAL A 679 37.24 -24.44 -6.35
C VAL A 679 36.65 -24.59 -4.95
N LEU A 680 37.44 -24.25 -3.93
CA LEU A 680 37.13 -24.50 -2.53
C LEU A 680 37.05 -23.18 -1.77
N ASP A 681 35.89 -22.89 -1.18
CA ASP A 681 35.84 -21.85 -0.14
C ASP A 681 36.53 -22.37 1.13
N VAL A 682 37.36 -21.51 1.72
CA VAL A 682 38.03 -21.79 2.98
C VAL A 682 37.17 -21.40 4.18
N LEU A 683 36.28 -20.42 4.04
CA LEU A 683 35.46 -19.91 5.13
C LEU A 683 34.04 -20.47 5.07
N MET A 684 33.92 -21.75 5.43
CA MET A 684 32.64 -22.47 5.50
C MET A 684 32.19 -22.62 6.97
N PRO A 685 31.02 -22.11 7.41
CA PRO A 685 30.49 -22.25 8.77
C PRO A 685 30.43 -23.69 9.33
N ASN A 686 30.26 -24.71 8.47
CA ASN A 686 30.01 -26.09 8.92
C ASN A 686 31.19 -27.06 8.77
N ALA A 687 32.29 -26.65 8.13
CA ALA A 687 33.55 -27.40 8.10
C ALA A 687 34.75 -26.48 7.84
N ASP A 688 35.88 -26.80 8.44
CA ASP A 688 37.13 -26.13 8.14
C ASP A 688 37.60 -26.46 6.71
N GLY A 689 37.54 -25.49 5.79
CA GLY A 689 37.98 -25.68 4.40
C GLY A 689 39.45 -26.11 4.28
N TRP A 690 40.27 -25.82 5.30
CA TRP A 690 41.63 -26.33 5.39
C TRP A 690 41.68 -27.84 5.67
N SER A 691 40.80 -28.34 6.54
CA SER A 691 40.65 -29.76 6.81
C SER A 691 40.17 -30.52 5.57
N VAL A 692 39.35 -29.90 4.72
CA VAL A 692 38.93 -30.44 3.42
C VAL A 692 40.11 -30.51 2.44
N LEU A 693 40.84 -29.41 2.25
CA LEU A 693 42.04 -29.36 1.40
C LEU A 693 43.04 -30.44 1.81
N LYS A 694 43.35 -30.53 3.11
CA LYS A 694 44.27 -31.52 3.65
C LYS A 694 43.79 -32.95 3.38
N SER A 695 42.51 -33.23 3.60
CA SER A 695 41.92 -34.55 3.32
C SER A 695 41.99 -34.93 1.84
N LEU A 696 41.81 -33.96 0.94
CA LEU A 696 41.93 -34.16 -0.51
C LEU A 696 43.38 -34.41 -0.94
N LYS A 697 44.35 -33.70 -0.35
CA LYS A 697 45.78 -33.80 -0.68
C LYS A 697 46.48 -35.01 -0.03
N ASP A 698 46.05 -35.44 1.16
CA ASP A 698 46.55 -36.66 1.81
C ASP A 698 46.10 -37.95 1.08
N THR A 699 45.00 -37.87 0.32
CA THR A 699 44.38 -39.03 -0.33
C THR A 699 44.96 -39.31 -1.73
N PRO A 700 45.50 -40.52 -2.00
CA PRO A 700 46.12 -40.86 -3.30
C PRO A 700 45.25 -40.63 -4.54
N GLU A 701 43.94 -40.84 -4.43
CA GLU A 701 43.05 -40.72 -5.59
C GLU A 701 42.60 -39.28 -5.91
N THR A 702 42.84 -38.33 -5.00
CA THR A 702 42.38 -36.93 -5.14
C THR A 702 43.49 -35.90 -5.03
N ARG A 703 44.71 -36.30 -4.62
CA ARG A 703 45.82 -35.38 -4.34
C ARG A 703 46.32 -34.58 -5.54
N ASP A 704 46.22 -35.18 -6.73
CA ASP A 704 46.74 -34.58 -7.96
C ASP A 704 45.71 -33.64 -8.63
N ILE A 705 44.49 -33.54 -8.09
CA ILE A 705 43.48 -32.63 -8.62
C ILE A 705 43.83 -31.20 -8.17
N PRO A 706 43.94 -30.24 -9.10
CA PRO A 706 44.18 -28.84 -8.77
C PRO A 706 43.09 -28.25 -7.87
N VAL A 707 43.49 -27.61 -6.77
CA VAL A 707 42.59 -26.92 -5.84
C VAL A 707 42.88 -25.43 -5.82
N ILE A 708 41.89 -24.65 -6.24
CA ILE A 708 41.87 -23.18 -6.16
C ILE A 708 41.10 -22.79 -4.90
N ILE A 709 41.77 -22.06 -4.00
CA ILE A 709 41.16 -21.55 -2.78
C ILE A 709 40.46 -20.23 -3.04
N CYS A 710 39.21 -20.07 -2.59
CA CYS A 710 38.56 -18.78 -2.47
C CYS A 710 38.60 -18.31 -1.01
N SER A 711 39.09 -17.09 -0.75
CA SER A 711 39.21 -16.56 0.62
C SER A 711 38.90 -15.07 0.71
N ILE A 712 38.35 -14.61 1.84
CA ILE A 712 38.01 -13.19 2.10
C ILE A 712 39.22 -12.40 2.63
N THR A 713 40.34 -13.06 2.96
CA THR A 713 41.53 -12.41 3.52
C THR A 713 42.65 -12.25 2.50
N GLN A 714 43.06 -11.02 2.21
CA GLN A 714 44.37 -10.78 1.61
C GLN A 714 45.44 -10.78 2.70
N GLU A 715 46.33 -11.77 2.59
CA GLU A 715 47.78 -11.61 2.79
C GLU A 715 48.23 -11.52 4.28
N ASN A 716 48.76 -12.65 4.79
CA ASN A 716 49.78 -12.74 5.88
C ASN A 716 50.17 -14.18 6.26
N GLN A 717 49.63 -15.21 5.61
CA GLN A 717 50.04 -16.61 5.84
C GLN A 717 50.61 -17.31 4.61
N ARG A 718 51.34 -16.58 3.74
CA ARG A 718 52.05 -17.17 2.58
C ARG A 718 52.94 -18.38 2.93
N ALA A 719 53.37 -18.51 4.19
CA ALA A 719 54.19 -19.61 4.68
C ALA A 719 53.42 -20.89 5.12
N LEU A 720 52.07 -20.88 5.14
CA LEU A 720 51.25 -22.03 5.59
C LEU A 720 50.53 -22.79 4.45
N TYR A 721 50.53 -22.28 3.21
CA TYR A 721 49.72 -22.80 2.10
C TYR A 721 50.41 -23.90 1.28
N LEU A 722 51.05 -24.87 1.92
CA LEU A 722 52.00 -25.77 1.24
C LEU A 722 51.39 -26.73 0.18
N ASP A 723 50.06 -26.91 0.13
CA ASP A 723 49.42 -27.93 -0.73
C ASP A 723 48.31 -27.43 -1.70
N ALA A 724 47.93 -26.14 -1.69
CA ALA A 724 46.97 -25.59 -2.66
C ALA A 724 47.65 -25.11 -3.94
N ASP A 725 46.95 -25.20 -5.07
CA ASP A 725 47.54 -24.92 -6.39
C ASP A 725 47.46 -23.43 -6.76
N ASP A 726 46.42 -22.72 -6.31
CA ASP A 726 46.30 -21.26 -6.42
C ASP A 726 45.23 -20.70 -5.46
N TYR A 727 45.11 -19.37 -5.37
CA TYR A 727 44.07 -18.73 -4.57
C TYR A 727 43.47 -17.48 -5.22
N LEU A 728 42.23 -17.19 -4.85
CA LEU A 728 41.44 -16.08 -5.36
C LEU A 728 40.77 -15.34 -4.20
N SER A 729 41.04 -14.04 -4.06
CA SER A 729 40.46 -13.25 -2.97
C SER A 729 39.02 -12.80 -3.30
N LYS A 730 38.04 -13.15 -2.47
CA LYS A 730 36.66 -12.64 -2.55
C LYS A 730 36.63 -11.15 -2.13
N PRO A 731 35.94 -10.25 -2.86
CA PRO A 731 35.23 -10.48 -4.11
C PRO A 731 36.19 -10.57 -5.31
N PHE A 732 35.94 -11.52 -6.18
CA PHE A 732 36.62 -11.69 -7.47
C PHE A 732 35.63 -11.55 -8.61
N ASP A 733 36.09 -11.09 -9.78
CA ASP A 733 35.27 -11.03 -10.98
C ASP A 733 35.25 -12.37 -11.74
N ALA A 734 34.34 -12.47 -12.71
CA ALA A 734 34.17 -13.68 -13.52
C ALA A 734 35.45 -14.02 -14.32
N LEU A 735 36.15 -13.00 -14.84
CA LEU A 735 37.37 -13.19 -15.64
C LEU A 735 38.47 -13.84 -14.80
N SER A 736 38.69 -13.35 -13.58
CA SER A 736 39.73 -13.85 -12.67
C SER A 736 39.51 -15.31 -12.27
N LEU A 737 38.25 -15.70 -12.02
CA LEU A 737 37.91 -17.10 -11.71
C LEU A 737 38.04 -18.00 -12.95
N ILE A 738 37.62 -17.52 -14.12
CA ILE A 738 37.74 -18.25 -15.39
C ILE A 738 39.21 -18.44 -15.75
N GLU A 739 40.05 -17.41 -15.64
CA GLU A 739 41.49 -17.44 -15.93
C GLU A 739 42.21 -18.49 -15.07
N LEU A 740 41.93 -18.52 -13.75
CA LEU A 740 42.51 -19.53 -12.87
C LEU A 740 41.98 -20.93 -13.21
N ALA A 741 40.68 -21.08 -13.45
CA ALA A 741 40.11 -22.36 -13.86
C ALA A 741 40.60 -22.83 -15.25
N GLU A 742 40.98 -21.92 -16.15
CA GLU A 742 41.61 -22.22 -17.44
C GLU A 742 43.07 -22.67 -17.26
N LYS A 743 43.83 -21.99 -16.39
CA LYS A 743 45.22 -22.30 -16.08
C LYS A 743 45.42 -23.76 -15.64
N TYR A 744 44.48 -24.30 -14.86
CA TYR A 744 44.62 -25.62 -14.22
C TYR A 744 43.88 -26.76 -14.92
N ALA A 745 43.02 -26.46 -15.88
CA ALA A 745 42.20 -27.46 -16.52
C ALA A 745 42.67 -27.78 -17.96
N PRO A 746 42.35 -28.96 -18.49
CA PRO A 746 42.85 -29.40 -19.79
C PRO A 746 42.36 -28.52 -20.97
N ALA A 747 43.26 -28.25 -21.93
CA ALA A 747 43.03 -27.36 -23.07
C ALA A 747 42.04 -27.93 -24.13
N GLY A 748 41.24 -27.03 -24.71
CA GLY A 748 40.11 -27.30 -25.62
C GLY A 748 40.47 -27.52 -27.09
N GLY A 749 41.76 -27.53 -27.46
CA GLY A 749 42.27 -27.79 -28.82
C GLY A 749 43.40 -26.84 -29.23
N THR A 750 44.13 -27.15 -30.29
CA THR A 750 45.22 -26.32 -30.83
C THR A 750 44.80 -25.67 -32.15
N VAL A 751 44.93 -24.34 -32.25
CA VAL A 751 44.68 -23.58 -33.48
C VAL A 751 46.00 -23.01 -33.98
N LEU A 752 46.28 -23.15 -35.27
CA LEU A 752 47.41 -22.48 -35.91
C LEU A 752 46.92 -21.35 -36.81
N ALA A 753 47.34 -20.12 -36.54
CA ALA A 753 47.12 -18.98 -37.43
C ALA A 753 48.34 -18.74 -38.32
N ILE A 754 48.13 -18.64 -39.64
CA ILE A 754 49.17 -18.43 -40.65
C ILE A 754 48.84 -17.17 -41.45
N ASP A 755 49.66 -16.15 -41.30
CA ASP A 755 49.48 -14.81 -41.88
C ASP A 755 50.84 -14.08 -41.85
N ASP A 756 51.19 -13.35 -42.92
CA ASP A 756 52.46 -12.59 -42.97
C ASP A 756 52.39 -11.23 -42.28
N ASP A 757 51.18 -10.76 -41.97
CA ASP A 757 50.95 -9.56 -41.20
C ASP A 757 50.90 -9.86 -39.69
N PRO A 758 51.87 -9.37 -38.89
CA PRO A 758 51.91 -9.60 -37.44
C PRO A 758 50.71 -8.98 -36.71
N ASP A 759 50.16 -7.87 -37.20
CA ASP A 759 48.99 -7.23 -36.59
C ASP A 759 47.74 -8.13 -36.77
N SER A 760 47.59 -8.76 -37.95
CA SER A 760 46.52 -9.73 -38.21
C SER A 760 46.64 -10.98 -37.31
N LEU A 761 47.85 -11.49 -37.09
CA LEU A 761 48.10 -12.61 -36.18
C LEU A 761 47.72 -12.26 -34.73
N ASP A 762 48.04 -11.05 -34.26
CA ASP A 762 47.70 -10.59 -32.91
C ASP A 762 46.20 -10.35 -32.74
N ILE A 763 45.51 -9.88 -33.78
CA ILE A 763 44.05 -9.76 -33.79
C ILE A 763 43.39 -11.15 -33.69
N ILE A 764 43.82 -12.12 -34.51
CA ILE A 764 43.28 -13.50 -34.45
C ILE A 764 43.53 -14.10 -33.07
N LYS A 765 44.74 -13.91 -32.53
CA LYS A 765 45.07 -14.35 -31.17
C LYS A 765 44.13 -13.72 -30.15
N ARG A 766 43.93 -12.40 -30.19
CA ARG A 766 43.05 -11.71 -29.24
C ARG A 766 41.57 -12.07 -29.38
N ILE A 767 41.09 -12.41 -30.58
CA ILE A 767 39.72 -12.88 -30.82
C ILE A 767 39.51 -14.29 -30.25
N LEU A 768 40.52 -15.15 -30.35
CA LEU A 768 40.43 -16.55 -29.91
C LEU A 768 40.99 -16.78 -28.49
N SER A 769 41.73 -15.83 -27.93
CA SER A 769 42.26 -15.84 -26.54
C SER A 769 41.20 -16.02 -25.45
N PRO A 770 39.95 -15.53 -25.58
CA PRO A 770 38.88 -15.79 -24.61
C PRO A 770 38.38 -17.25 -24.61
N THR A 771 38.99 -18.14 -25.40
CA THR A 771 38.65 -19.56 -25.48
C THR A 771 39.85 -20.41 -25.07
N ARG A 772 39.61 -21.60 -24.50
CA ARG A 772 40.61 -22.61 -24.06
C ARG A 772 41.53 -23.20 -25.16
N LEU A 773 41.88 -22.44 -26.19
CA LEU A 773 42.64 -22.91 -27.35
C LEU A 773 44.12 -22.55 -27.23
N SER A 774 44.99 -23.51 -27.56
CA SER A 774 46.41 -23.24 -27.77
C SER A 774 46.59 -22.59 -29.13
N ILE A 775 46.93 -21.30 -29.18
CA ILE A 775 47.06 -20.56 -30.44
C ILE A 775 48.53 -20.46 -30.83
N LEU A 776 48.89 -21.20 -31.87
CA LEU A 776 50.18 -21.11 -32.56
C LEU A 776 50.09 -20.06 -33.67
N GLN A 777 51.21 -19.41 -33.97
CA GLN A 777 51.32 -18.38 -35.01
C GLN A 777 52.49 -18.72 -35.96
N ALA A 778 52.28 -18.54 -37.26
CA ALA A 778 53.31 -18.65 -38.29
C ALA A 778 53.23 -17.45 -39.25
N GLY A 779 54.37 -16.81 -39.48
CA GLY A 779 54.48 -15.60 -40.32
C GLY A 779 54.56 -15.85 -41.83
N ASP A 780 54.55 -17.11 -42.27
CA ASP A 780 54.64 -17.46 -43.70
C ASP A 780 54.11 -18.88 -43.96
N GLY A 781 53.74 -19.16 -45.21
CA GLY A 781 53.14 -20.44 -45.60
C GLY A 781 54.05 -21.67 -45.44
N ARG A 782 55.38 -21.51 -45.51
CA ARG A 782 56.33 -22.63 -45.38
C ARG A 782 56.48 -23.03 -43.92
N THR A 783 56.71 -22.05 -43.04
CA THR A 783 56.75 -22.24 -41.58
C THR A 783 55.42 -22.78 -41.07
N GLY A 784 54.30 -22.26 -41.60
CA GLY A 784 52.96 -22.76 -41.29
C GLY A 784 52.79 -24.24 -41.64
N LEU A 785 53.17 -24.67 -42.86
CA LEU A 785 53.06 -26.08 -43.26
C LEU A 785 53.95 -27.01 -42.43
N GLU A 786 55.16 -26.57 -42.04
CA GLU A 786 56.05 -27.32 -41.16
C GLU A 786 55.47 -27.47 -39.74
N GLN A 787 54.88 -26.40 -39.20
CA GLN A 787 54.19 -26.45 -37.91
C GLN A 787 52.95 -27.35 -37.97
N ILE A 788 52.21 -27.39 -39.08
CA ILE A 788 51.08 -28.32 -39.22
C ILE A 788 51.55 -29.78 -39.16
N ARG A 789 52.68 -30.10 -39.81
CA ARG A 789 53.25 -31.45 -39.80
C ARG A 789 53.77 -31.89 -38.44
N THR A 790 54.39 -30.96 -37.71
CA THR A 790 55.05 -31.26 -36.43
C THR A 790 54.11 -31.18 -35.24
N GLN A 791 53.25 -30.17 -35.19
CA GLN A 791 52.38 -29.88 -34.04
C GLN A 791 50.96 -30.43 -34.21
N ARG A 792 50.55 -30.78 -35.44
CA ARG A 792 49.21 -31.30 -35.77
C ARG A 792 48.07 -30.51 -35.11
N PRO A 793 47.91 -29.21 -35.46
CA PRO A 793 46.85 -28.39 -34.93
C PRO A 793 45.47 -28.95 -35.33
N ASP A 794 44.49 -28.77 -34.44
CA ASP A 794 43.11 -29.22 -34.64
C ASP A 794 42.35 -28.33 -35.64
N VAL A 795 42.73 -27.06 -35.78
CA VAL A 795 42.21 -26.12 -36.80
C VAL A 795 43.33 -25.21 -37.30
N VAL A 796 43.31 -24.88 -38.58
CA VAL A 796 44.20 -23.88 -39.19
C VAL A 796 43.41 -22.66 -39.64
N VAL A 797 43.84 -21.46 -39.25
CA VAL A 797 43.36 -20.18 -39.77
C VAL A 797 44.42 -19.66 -40.75
N LEU A 798 44.03 -19.42 -42.00
CA LEU A 798 44.97 -19.21 -43.10
C LEU A 798 44.64 -17.97 -43.93
N ASP A 799 45.59 -17.05 -44.11
CA ASP A 799 45.50 -16.04 -45.16
C ASP A 799 45.94 -16.61 -46.52
N LEU A 800 45.35 -16.06 -47.59
CA LEU A 800 45.70 -16.41 -48.97
C LEU A 800 46.83 -15.55 -49.53
N MET A 801 47.04 -14.34 -48.99
CA MET A 801 47.94 -13.34 -49.56
C MET A 801 49.25 -13.23 -48.79
N MET A 802 50.06 -14.28 -48.85
CA MET A 802 51.38 -14.32 -48.21
C MET A 802 52.51 -14.42 -49.26
N PRO A 803 53.70 -13.84 -49.00
CA PRO A 803 54.87 -13.95 -49.87
C PRO A 803 55.44 -15.37 -49.91
N ASP A 804 56.19 -15.66 -50.98
CA ASP A 804 56.80 -16.96 -51.31
C ASP A 804 55.82 -18.11 -51.52
N MET A 805 55.14 -18.55 -50.46
CA MET A 805 54.16 -19.63 -50.47
C MET A 805 52.78 -19.08 -50.07
N ASN A 806 51.91 -18.93 -51.05
CA ASN A 806 50.58 -18.34 -50.82
C ASN A 806 49.60 -19.35 -50.17
N GLY A 807 48.49 -18.87 -49.61
CA GLY A 807 47.57 -19.76 -48.89
C GLY A 807 46.88 -20.81 -49.78
N PHE A 808 46.76 -20.59 -51.09
CA PHE A 808 46.26 -21.64 -52.00
C PHE A 808 47.24 -22.80 -52.13
N GLU A 809 48.54 -22.52 -52.12
CA GLU A 809 49.61 -23.53 -52.15
C GLU A 809 49.68 -24.30 -50.83
N VAL A 810 49.49 -23.62 -49.69
CA VAL A 810 49.39 -24.26 -48.36
C VAL A 810 48.18 -25.20 -48.31
N LEU A 811 47.01 -24.74 -48.75
CA LEU A 811 45.80 -25.58 -48.85
C LEU A 811 45.99 -26.79 -49.78
N ALA A 812 46.57 -26.58 -50.97
CA ALA A 812 46.82 -27.67 -51.90
C ALA A 812 47.81 -28.71 -51.33
N ALA A 813 48.88 -28.25 -50.66
CA ALA A 813 49.85 -29.12 -50.01
C ALA A 813 49.24 -29.92 -48.86
N LEU A 814 48.36 -29.29 -48.05
CA LEU A 814 47.63 -29.97 -46.97
C LEU A 814 46.68 -31.05 -47.50
N ARG A 815 45.95 -30.78 -48.59
CA ARG A 815 45.00 -31.73 -49.16
C ARG A 815 45.68 -32.85 -49.95
N ALA A 816 46.89 -32.63 -50.46
CA ALA A 816 47.68 -33.65 -51.14
C ALA A 816 48.31 -34.67 -50.17
N ASP A 817 48.47 -34.32 -48.89
CA ASP A 817 49.01 -35.22 -47.85
C ASP A 817 47.87 -36.00 -47.18
N PRO A 818 47.76 -37.33 -47.36
CA PRO A 818 46.66 -38.13 -46.80
C PRO A 818 46.55 -38.04 -45.27
N ALA A 819 47.66 -37.76 -44.56
CA ALA A 819 47.68 -37.64 -43.12
C ALA A 819 47.16 -36.29 -42.62
N LEU A 820 47.15 -35.25 -43.47
CA LEU A 820 46.75 -33.88 -43.13
C LEU A 820 45.51 -33.41 -43.89
N ALA A 821 45.05 -34.18 -44.88
CA ALA A 821 43.93 -33.83 -45.75
C ALA A 821 42.62 -33.58 -44.98
N ALA A 822 42.46 -34.17 -43.80
CA ALA A 822 41.29 -33.98 -42.93
C ALA A 822 41.37 -32.74 -42.03
N THR A 823 42.52 -32.07 -41.94
CA THR A 823 42.71 -30.91 -41.05
C THR A 823 41.77 -29.77 -41.46
N PRO A 824 40.89 -29.28 -40.57
CA PRO A 824 40.00 -28.17 -40.86
C PRO A 824 40.76 -26.87 -41.12
N VAL A 825 40.41 -26.16 -42.20
CA VAL A 825 41.02 -24.87 -42.58
C VAL A 825 39.94 -23.79 -42.69
N VAL A 826 40.12 -22.69 -41.95
CA VAL A 826 39.34 -21.45 -42.06
C VAL A 826 40.18 -20.42 -42.81
N VAL A 827 39.69 -19.94 -43.94
CA VAL A 827 40.40 -18.94 -44.73
C VAL A 827 39.95 -17.55 -44.33
N VAL A 828 40.90 -16.70 -43.96
CA VAL A 828 40.64 -15.30 -43.57
C VAL A 828 41.48 -14.40 -44.45
N THR A 829 40.87 -13.72 -45.43
CA THR A 829 41.64 -12.97 -46.44
C THR A 829 41.00 -11.62 -46.80
N ALA A 830 41.83 -10.65 -47.18
CA ALA A 830 41.40 -9.37 -47.74
C ALA A 830 41.23 -9.42 -49.28
N LYS A 831 41.62 -10.53 -49.93
CA LYS A 831 41.57 -10.67 -51.39
C LYS A 831 40.13 -10.71 -51.91
N GLU A 832 39.83 -9.91 -52.94
CA GLU A 832 38.61 -10.11 -53.75
C GLU A 832 38.76 -11.38 -54.60
N LEU A 833 37.95 -12.39 -54.28
CA LEU A 833 38.00 -13.70 -54.94
C LEU A 833 37.16 -13.72 -56.21
N THR A 834 37.75 -14.23 -57.30
CA THR A 834 37.02 -14.56 -58.52
C THR A 834 36.03 -15.71 -58.29
N ALA A 835 35.05 -15.87 -59.18
CA ALA A 835 34.08 -16.96 -59.10
C ALA A 835 34.75 -18.35 -59.09
N ALA A 836 35.83 -18.53 -59.87
CA ALA A 836 36.60 -19.76 -59.91
C ALA A 836 37.38 -20.02 -58.60
N GLU A 837 37.96 -18.97 -57.99
CA GLU A 837 38.66 -19.09 -56.71
C GLU A 837 37.71 -19.39 -55.55
N ARG A 838 36.51 -18.76 -55.52
CA ARG A 838 35.48 -19.07 -54.52
C ARG A 838 35.00 -20.52 -54.62
N GLN A 839 34.80 -21.03 -55.84
CA GLN A 839 34.41 -22.43 -56.04
C GLN A 839 35.50 -23.38 -55.53
N ARG A 840 36.77 -23.12 -55.87
CA ARG A 840 37.91 -23.93 -55.42
C ARG A 840 38.07 -23.91 -53.89
N LEU A 841 37.86 -22.77 -53.25
CA LEU A 841 37.89 -22.66 -51.78
C LEU A 841 36.71 -23.37 -51.11
N GLY A 842 35.53 -23.36 -51.73
CA GLY A 842 34.37 -24.10 -51.22
C GLY A 842 34.56 -25.62 -51.18
N GLU A 843 35.44 -26.16 -52.04
CA GLU A 843 35.78 -27.58 -52.08
C GLU A 843 36.93 -27.96 -51.11
N GLN A 844 37.79 -27.01 -50.74
CA GLN A 844 39.05 -27.29 -50.03
C GLN A 844 39.14 -26.68 -48.63
N ALA A 845 38.43 -25.58 -48.36
CA ALA A 845 38.38 -24.91 -47.07
C ALA A 845 37.01 -25.15 -46.38
N ASN A 846 37.01 -25.11 -45.05
CA ASN A 846 35.81 -25.38 -44.26
C ASN A 846 34.98 -24.12 -43.98
N ALA A 847 35.62 -22.94 -44.05
CA ALA A 847 34.98 -21.64 -43.96
C ALA A 847 35.83 -20.57 -44.64
N LEU A 848 35.19 -19.48 -45.07
CA LEU A 848 35.82 -18.33 -45.69
C LEU A 848 35.28 -17.05 -45.04
N LEU A 849 36.18 -16.21 -44.54
CA LEU A 849 35.90 -14.91 -43.92
C LEU A 849 36.71 -13.80 -44.60
N GLN A 850 36.12 -12.60 -44.66
CA GLN A 850 36.75 -11.44 -45.29
C GLN A 850 37.40 -10.54 -44.21
N LYS A 851 38.74 -10.37 -44.26
CA LYS A 851 39.48 -9.52 -43.31
C LYS A 851 38.86 -8.11 -43.23
N GLY A 852 38.65 -7.62 -42.01
CA GLY A 852 38.04 -6.31 -41.74
C GLY A 852 36.50 -6.24 -41.77
N ASN A 853 35.81 -7.31 -42.19
CA ASN A 853 34.35 -7.31 -42.37
C ASN A 853 33.59 -8.39 -41.58
N PHE A 854 34.28 -9.24 -40.81
CA PHE A 854 33.65 -10.24 -39.92
C PHE A 854 33.63 -9.76 -38.47
N ARG A 855 32.61 -10.17 -37.71
CA ARG A 855 32.52 -9.86 -36.27
C ARG A 855 33.43 -10.81 -35.48
N PRO A 856 34.11 -10.36 -34.40
CA PRO A 856 34.96 -11.23 -33.57
C PRO A 856 34.32 -12.58 -33.21
N ASP A 857 33.05 -12.55 -32.80
CA ASP A 857 32.25 -13.72 -32.40
C ASP A 857 32.06 -14.76 -33.54
N GLU A 858 32.16 -14.34 -34.80
CA GLU A 858 31.94 -15.19 -35.98
C GLU A 858 33.09 -16.16 -36.22
N LEU A 859 34.34 -15.68 -36.08
CA LEU A 859 35.53 -16.52 -36.16
C LEU A 859 35.57 -17.53 -34.99
N GLU A 860 35.26 -17.08 -33.78
CA GLU A 860 35.16 -17.94 -32.59
C GLU A 860 34.16 -19.08 -32.81
N THR A 861 32.96 -18.76 -33.30
CA THR A 861 31.89 -19.72 -33.54
C THR A 861 32.27 -20.78 -34.57
N ILE A 862 32.95 -20.37 -35.66
CA ILE A 862 33.39 -21.29 -36.72
C ILE A 862 34.48 -22.23 -36.20
N VAL A 863 35.48 -21.70 -35.49
CA VAL A 863 36.58 -22.50 -34.93
C VAL A 863 36.03 -23.49 -33.91
N ALA A 864 35.16 -23.06 -32.99
CA ALA A 864 34.52 -23.94 -32.01
C ALA A 864 33.73 -25.09 -32.67
N ARG A 865 33.00 -24.82 -33.75
CA ARG A 865 32.25 -25.84 -34.51
C ARG A 865 33.17 -26.87 -35.18
N LEU A 866 34.31 -26.44 -35.71
CA LEU A 866 35.27 -27.33 -36.37
C LEU A 866 35.99 -28.24 -35.37
N LEU A 867 36.35 -27.71 -34.21
CA LEU A 867 36.92 -28.48 -33.10
C LEU A 867 35.96 -29.55 -32.57
N ALA A 868 34.67 -29.22 -32.45
CA ALA A 868 33.63 -30.16 -32.05
C ALA A 868 33.48 -31.35 -33.04
N ARG A 869 33.55 -31.07 -34.35
CA ARG A 869 33.44 -32.10 -35.40
C ARG A 869 34.65 -33.02 -35.46
N GLY A 870 35.86 -32.48 -35.33
CA GLY A 870 37.11 -33.28 -35.32
C GLY A 870 37.17 -34.31 -34.20
N ARG A 871 36.64 -33.97 -33.01
CA ARG A 871 36.61 -34.85 -31.84
C ARG A 871 35.56 -35.96 -31.91
N SER A 872 34.46 -35.76 -32.64
CA SER A 872 33.41 -36.78 -32.82
C SER A 872 33.82 -37.97 -33.71
N GLY A 873 34.82 -37.79 -34.59
CA GLY A 873 35.33 -38.84 -35.48
C GLY A 873 36.36 -39.79 -34.86
N LEU A 874 36.83 -39.52 -33.63
CA LEU A 874 37.84 -40.31 -32.91
C LEU A 874 37.24 -41.25 -31.85
N LYS A 875 35.92 -41.20 -31.61
CA LYS A 875 35.18 -42.19 -30.81
C LYS A 875 34.42 -43.14 -31.74
N GLY A 876 35.17 -43.95 -32.48
CA GLY A 876 34.69 -45.06 -33.32
C GLY A 876 35.57 -46.27 -33.10
#